data_AF-A0A3B3HBP4-F1
#
_entry.id   AF-A0A3B3HBP4-F1
#
_cell.length_a   1.000
_cell.length_b   1.000
_cell.length_c   1.000
_cell.angle_alpha   90.00
_cell.angle_beta   90.00
_cell.angle_gamma   90.00
#
_symmetry.space_group_name_H-M   'P 1'
#
loop_
_entity.id
_entity.type
_entity.pdbx_description
1 polymer ?
#
loop_
_entity_poly.entity_id
_entity_poly.type
_entity_poly.pdbx_seq_one_letter_code
_entity_poly.pdbx_strand_id
1 'polypeptide(L)'
;MCSLSIASLNVNGLTTPKKRGIILQKLKKENIQLALLQETHLNDQEHEKLKKLGFRNTYYSSYKQSRKRGVAILISNRTQFETDKVIKGKDGQYIIVKGRMGDAVLTIVNVYAPPESDKQFFKSLFNVIAEEAEGILICGGDFNVALNFKLDTTSKHKHKKAIAKFVKLSMEELGLLDVWRSLNPRKKAYTHYSASHKVHSRIDYFFVFKSDINRVEECKIEGADVSDHNIQHMKINISNRKKQTTWRLNVGILNNETIIKDIKADIKQYMDDNDNGAVDPTVLWDALKAVIRGKLIAKTAWLRKKRIQKYEEYSVKLKELEQQLINKNTTEIYQQIQNIKKQINHILEDEIEKKMIYFKQSYQEVGPKSTKLLAKRIKKQQTLNTIYEILDPETNKVTNNPEEIERIFTNYYKKLYSQPPSACEQDKRSFLENMDLPFIGLNQNKLLTAEITTEEILKTISSLKNNKSPGSDGFPAEWYKIFKDELTPILHKSLNWTLQNNKMPISWSEAIISVLLKPGKNKQSCANYRPISVLNIDYKIYTSIICNRINTFLPDIIDEDQTGFIKSRQTHDNIRRTLHLTERAQREHISTVLLSIDAEKAFDCVNWEFLFLVLEKMGFNNKSVEIIKTIYSQPTAKIKINGNLTGTFKLERSTRQGCGLSPTLFALFIEPLAQAIREKPEIKGVSMNGVEHKIGLFADDLIAYLEQPESSIPQFMKLLGTFENLSGYKINISKTQTLTFNYVPSEYIRNNFKFNWNMTSIKYLGVEITQDFQHINIKNYSEVQDKIKKDIERWSTLPLDFSSRIEIVKMNILPRFLFLFQALPAQVSNTQFATWDKTISRFIWDNKRSRIKYGTLQLPKNKGGMALPKLKEYYIASQLRYLCCWCNPHYTGKWKNIECETLQEPIQNIIGDKELYETKKRHLDPITNHTLTIWFKLLQKYKILNSAKKLKWVAYDRQFKPAEYDQTFKYWTTKGITAWCLLEKDGQLESFENLTKQFHLEKQDFFRYLQMRNYHKKAIQRDSSGDEGGIVHTITKTYKDNNTKWISMLYKSLMEYDENTTLKVKDNWERELNIRITEQDWLDMWRHHHTTTGSRTWREFAWKNLIRFFITPKLKNKHLKTNQSCWRGCGEINVDHSHVFWKCQNVTGFWNMVGDLTCKVLGYTIPLLPELFYLYMFSGNLIHQSDKYLFKVMSLAAKKTITRNWGTTEIPSKEQWTSTINNIYSMELITYRLKLQEAQLHRKWKKWTLYNR
;
A
#
# COMPACT_ATOMS: atom_id res chain seq x y z
N MET A 1 27.49 3.00 33.15
CA MET A 1 27.20 2.82 31.70
C MET A 1 27.70 1.44 31.31
N CYS A 2 26.86 0.60 30.67
CA CYS A 2 27.25 -0.79 30.33
C CYS A 2 27.67 -0.86 28.86
N SER A 3 28.94 -0.59 28.56
CA SER A 3 29.50 -0.75 27.21
C SER A 3 30.02 -2.18 27.03
N LEU A 4 29.71 -2.81 25.89
CA LEU A 4 30.11 -4.17 25.56
C LEU A 4 31.27 -4.14 24.54
N SER A 5 32.40 -4.79 24.90
CA SER A 5 33.55 -5.00 24.01
C SER A 5 33.42 -6.31 23.23
N ILE A 6 33.51 -6.23 21.90
CA ILE A 6 33.22 -7.33 20.97
C ILE A 6 34.39 -7.51 20.00
N ALA A 7 34.77 -8.76 19.74
CA ALA A 7 35.75 -9.11 18.70
C ALA A 7 35.18 -10.10 17.67
N SER A 8 35.58 -9.98 16.41
CA SER A 8 35.32 -10.97 15.35
C SER A 8 36.63 -11.39 14.70
N LEU A 9 36.85 -12.70 14.57
CA LEU A 9 38.08 -13.26 14.02
C LEU A 9 37.81 -14.59 13.30
N ASN A 10 38.19 -14.65 12.02
CA ASN A 10 38.40 -15.93 11.35
C ASN A 10 39.70 -16.53 11.90
N VAL A 11 39.62 -17.73 12.48
CA VAL A 11 40.75 -18.36 13.16
C VAL A 11 41.46 -19.39 12.30
N ASN A 12 40.94 -19.74 11.11
CA ASN A 12 41.51 -20.74 10.20
C ASN A 12 41.95 -22.03 10.94
N GLY A 13 41.00 -22.63 11.66
CA GLY A 13 41.15 -23.86 12.43
C GLY A 13 41.69 -23.69 13.86
N LEU A 14 41.03 -24.39 14.80
CA LEU A 14 41.37 -24.45 16.24
C LEU A 14 41.71 -25.87 16.70
N THR A 15 42.11 -26.76 15.79
CA THR A 15 42.35 -28.18 16.11
C THR A 15 43.50 -28.38 17.09
N THR A 16 44.50 -27.49 17.13
CA THR A 16 45.65 -27.59 18.04
C THR A 16 45.39 -26.89 19.39
N PRO A 17 45.66 -27.55 20.54
CA PRO A 17 45.53 -26.93 21.87
C PRO A 17 46.33 -25.63 22.03
N LYS A 18 47.54 -25.56 21.46
CA LYS A 18 48.41 -24.36 21.50
C LYS A 18 47.74 -23.15 20.86
N LYS A 19 47.19 -23.29 19.64
CA LYS A 19 46.49 -22.20 18.94
C LYS A 19 45.22 -21.77 19.69
N ARG A 20 44.45 -22.72 20.23
CA ARG A 20 43.30 -22.43 21.11
C ARG A 20 43.69 -21.59 22.33
N GLY A 21 44.76 -21.99 23.02
CA GLY A 21 45.27 -21.26 24.19
C GLY A 21 45.67 -19.83 23.86
N ILE A 22 46.41 -19.63 22.77
CA ILE A 22 46.85 -18.30 22.30
C ILE A 22 45.65 -17.39 22.02
N ILE A 23 44.67 -17.88 21.25
CA ILE A 23 43.47 -17.09 20.90
C ILE A 23 42.67 -16.71 22.15
N LEU A 24 42.42 -17.65 23.06
CA LEU A 24 41.67 -17.39 24.28
C LEU A 24 42.42 -16.43 25.23
N GLN A 25 43.74 -16.53 25.32
CA GLN A 25 44.57 -15.61 26.11
C GLN A 25 44.57 -14.20 25.50
N LYS A 26 44.61 -14.09 24.17
CA LYS A 26 44.49 -12.80 23.44
C LYS A 26 43.16 -12.13 23.76
N LEU A 27 42.04 -12.84 23.59
CA LEU A 27 40.70 -12.32 23.92
C LEU A 27 40.59 -11.86 25.38
N LYS A 28 41.24 -12.56 26.31
CA LYS A 28 41.27 -12.18 27.73
C LYS A 28 42.14 -10.94 27.98
N LYS A 29 43.32 -10.85 27.35
CA LYS A 29 44.24 -9.69 27.46
C LYS A 29 43.59 -8.42 26.93
N GLU A 30 42.82 -8.54 25.85
CA GLU A 30 42.09 -7.43 25.22
C GLU A 30 40.75 -7.11 25.90
N ASN A 31 40.43 -7.77 27.03
CA ASN A 31 39.18 -7.61 27.77
C ASN A 31 37.91 -7.77 26.89
N ILE A 32 37.95 -8.74 25.97
CA ILE A 32 36.80 -9.02 25.10
C ILE A 32 35.70 -9.72 25.89
N GLN A 33 34.50 -9.14 25.85
CA GLN A 33 33.32 -9.67 26.53
C GLN A 33 32.50 -10.59 25.64
N LEU A 34 32.54 -10.37 24.32
CA LEU A 34 31.86 -11.17 23.31
C LEU A 34 32.81 -11.44 22.13
N ALA A 35 33.11 -12.70 21.83
CA ALA A 35 33.96 -13.07 20.69
C ALA A 35 33.18 -13.89 19.65
N LEU A 36 33.33 -13.54 18.38
CA LEU A 36 32.76 -14.23 17.22
C LEU A 36 33.91 -14.92 16.46
N LEU A 37 34.01 -16.23 16.54
CA LEU A 37 35.05 -17.02 15.88
C LEU A 37 34.52 -17.74 14.64
N GLN A 38 35.21 -17.61 13.50
CA GLN A 38 34.88 -18.28 12.22
C GLN A 38 35.95 -19.30 11.82
N GLU A 39 35.58 -20.28 11.00
CA GLU A 39 36.46 -21.42 10.62
C GLU A 39 37.06 -22.16 11.82
N THR A 40 36.26 -22.51 12.82
CA THR A 40 36.78 -23.19 14.01
C THR A 40 37.36 -24.58 13.72
N HIS A 41 36.84 -25.29 12.71
CA HIS A 41 37.25 -26.66 12.34
C HIS A 41 37.10 -27.69 13.47
N LEU A 42 36.21 -27.42 14.42
CA LEU A 42 35.94 -28.29 15.56
C LEU A 42 34.64 -29.08 15.36
N ASN A 43 34.59 -30.29 15.91
CA ASN A 43 33.33 -31.03 16.06
C ASN A 43 32.62 -30.60 17.36
N ASP A 44 31.44 -31.16 17.64
CA ASP A 44 30.63 -30.73 18.79
C ASP A 44 31.33 -31.00 20.14
N GLN A 45 32.09 -32.08 20.27
CA GLN A 45 32.86 -32.40 21.49
C GLN A 45 34.06 -31.47 21.69
N GLU A 46 34.75 -31.09 20.62
CA GLU A 46 35.91 -30.19 20.71
C GLU A 46 35.50 -28.74 20.98
N HIS A 47 34.33 -28.31 20.51
CA HIS A 47 33.79 -26.98 20.84
C HIS A 47 33.48 -26.83 22.34
N GLU A 48 33.04 -27.90 23.02
CA GLU A 48 32.83 -27.89 24.47
C GLU A 48 34.10 -27.52 25.25
N LYS A 49 35.28 -27.81 24.71
CA LYS A 49 36.55 -27.42 25.34
C LYS A 49 36.76 -25.90 25.39
N LEU A 50 36.08 -25.12 24.53
CA LEU A 50 36.12 -23.65 24.55
C LEU A 50 35.39 -23.05 25.77
N LYS A 51 34.56 -23.84 26.48
CA LYS A 51 33.94 -23.39 27.75
C LYS A 51 34.94 -23.25 28.90
N LYS A 52 36.13 -23.84 28.75
CA LYS A 52 37.23 -23.71 29.71
C LYS A 52 37.93 -22.36 29.48
N LEU A 53 38.46 -21.73 30.55
CA LEU A 53 39.18 -20.43 30.50
C LEU A 53 38.31 -19.15 30.44
N GLY A 54 37.13 -19.14 31.08
CA GLY A 54 36.41 -17.88 31.36
C GLY A 54 35.25 -17.54 30.42
N PHE A 55 34.84 -18.47 29.54
CA PHE A 55 33.73 -18.31 28.58
C PHE A 55 32.70 -19.46 28.72
N ARG A 56 32.06 -19.62 29.89
CA ARG A 56 31.06 -20.68 30.15
C ARG A 56 29.89 -20.62 29.17
N ASN A 57 29.49 -19.40 28.79
CA ASN A 57 28.45 -19.14 27.80
C ASN A 57 29.03 -19.20 26.38
N THR A 58 29.25 -20.43 25.91
CA THR A 58 29.76 -20.72 24.55
C THR A 58 28.69 -21.39 23.70
N TYR A 59 28.46 -20.83 22.52
CA TYR A 59 27.50 -21.33 21.53
C TYR A 59 28.19 -21.60 20.21
N TYR A 60 27.91 -22.71 19.54
CA TYR A 60 28.62 -23.09 18.32
C TYR A 60 27.75 -23.86 17.32
N SER A 61 28.17 -23.82 16.05
CA SER A 61 27.61 -24.60 14.96
C SER A 61 28.75 -25.28 14.19
N SER A 62 28.79 -26.61 14.25
CA SER A 62 29.83 -27.44 13.61
C SER A 62 29.37 -27.98 12.26
N TYR A 63 30.31 -28.30 11.36
CA TYR A 63 30.01 -29.03 10.14
C TYR A 63 30.01 -30.54 10.40
N LYS A 64 28.88 -31.22 10.15
CA LYS A 64 28.68 -32.62 10.55
C LYS A 64 29.53 -33.62 9.75
N GLN A 65 29.90 -33.29 8.51
CA GLN A 65 30.54 -34.23 7.57
C GLN A 65 32.07 -34.16 7.57
N SER A 66 32.69 -33.11 8.13
CA SER A 66 34.16 -32.98 8.23
C SER A 66 34.56 -31.81 9.14
N ARG A 67 35.85 -31.74 9.52
CA ARG A 67 36.45 -30.62 10.28
C ARG A 67 36.86 -29.44 9.37
N LYS A 68 36.05 -29.09 8.37
CA LYS A 68 36.39 -28.05 7.38
C LYS A 68 35.73 -26.69 7.62
N ARG A 69 34.76 -26.59 8.53
CA ARG A 69 34.01 -25.36 8.81
C ARG A 69 33.53 -25.34 10.26
N GLY A 70 33.14 -24.17 10.74
CA GLY A 70 32.46 -24.02 12.03
C GLY A 70 32.50 -22.58 12.52
N VAL A 71 31.51 -22.21 13.33
CA VAL A 71 31.42 -20.89 13.97
C VAL A 71 31.13 -21.02 15.45
N ALA A 72 31.69 -20.14 16.26
CA ALA A 72 31.46 -20.08 17.71
C ALA A 72 31.24 -18.64 18.22
N ILE A 73 30.35 -18.48 19.18
CA ILE A 73 30.12 -17.25 19.94
C ILE A 73 30.54 -17.54 21.37
N LEU A 74 31.52 -16.78 21.88
CA LEU A 74 32.02 -16.89 23.26
C LEU A 74 31.59 -15.66 24.05
N ILE A 75 30.89 -15.84 25.17
CA ILE A 75 30.50 -14.76 26.08
C ILE A 75 31.25 -14.92 27.39
N SER A 76 31.96 -13.86 27.80
CA SER A 76 32.77 -13.85 29.02
C SER A 76 31.91 -14.09 30.27
N ASN A 77 32.44 -14.82 31.25
CA ASN A 77 31.80 -15.02 32.55
C ASN A 77 31.57 -13.72 33.33
N ARG A 78 32.28 -12.64 32.98
CA ARG A 78 32.08 -11.30 33.56
C ARG A 78 30.80 -10.63 33.06
N THR A 79 30.19 -11.18 32.01
CA THR A 79 29.01 -10.62 31.35
C THR A 79 27.78 -11.44 31.76
N GLN A 80 26.84 -10.81 32.47
CA GLN A 80 25.55 -11.42 32.78
C GLN A 80 24.67 -11.47 31.53
N PHE A 81 24.61 -12.63 30.89
CA PHE A 81 23.81 -12.86 29.69
C PHE A 81 22.87 -14.04 29.89
N GLU A 82 21.58 -13.78 29.82
CA GLU A 82 20.52 -14.80 29.91
C GLU A 82 20.10 -15.20 28.50
N THR A 83 20.16 -16.49 28.18
CA THR A 83 19.90 -16.95 26.80
C THR A 83 18.47 -17.42 26.63
N ASP A 84 17.79 -16.83 25.65
CA ASP A 84 16.40 -17.14 25.32
C ASP A 84 16.32 -18.22 24.23
N LYS A 85 17.16 -18.11 23.18
CA LYS A 85 17.05 -18.97 21.98
C LYS A 85 18.39 -19.07 21.24
N VAL A 86 18.70 -20.27 20.74
CA VAL A 86 19.89 -20.54 19.90
C VAL A 86 19.48 -21.20 18.59
N ILE A 87 20.02 -20.73 17.47
CA ILE A 87 19.69 -21.22 16.11
C ILE A 87 20.99 -21.51 15.38
N LYS A 88 21.17 -22.76 14.95
CA LYS A 88 22.38 -23.25 14.28
C LYS A 88 22.14 -23.44 12.77
N GLY A 89 23.10 -23.04 11.95
CA GLY A 89 23.10 -23.34 10.52
C GLY A 89 23.35 -24.83 10.26
N LYS A 90 22.72 -25.39 9.22
CA LYS A 90 22.81 -26.84 8.90
C LYS A 90 24.26 -27.33 8.72
N ASP A 91 25.11 -26.47 8.18
CA ASP A 91 26.46 -26.82 7.74
C ASP A 91 27.56 -26.03 8.46
N GLY A 92 27.32 -25.60 9.71
CA GLY A 92 28.32 -24.82 10.47
C GLY A 92 28.62 -23.43 9.92
N GLN A 93 27.75 -22.91 9.04
CA GLN A 93 27.94 -21.64 8.33
C GLN A 93 27.49 -20.41 9.13
N TYR A 94 26.61 -20.57 10.11
CA TYR A 94 26.22 -19.45 10.99
C TYR A 94 25.64 -19.97 12.30
N ILE A 95 25.62 -19.10 13.30
CA ILE A 95 24.88 -19.29 14.54
C ILE A 95 24.23 -17.97 14.98
N ILE A 96 23.01 -18.05 15.50
CA ILE A 96 22.27 -16.92 16.07
C ILE A 96 21.96 -17.24 17.52
N VAL A 97 22.31 -16.34 18.43
CA VAL A 97 22.02 -16.42 19.86
C VAL A 97 21.19 -15.20 20.24
N LYS A 98 20.03 -15.44 20.84
CA LYS A 98 19.19 -14.39 21.43
C LYS A 98 19.21 -14.50 22.93
N GLY A 99 19.22 -13.35 23.58
CA GLY A 99 19.16 -13.29 25.03
C GLY A 99 19.06 -11.87 25.55
N ARG A 100 19.21 -11.74 26.85
CA ARG A 100 19.10 -10.48 27.58
C ARG A 100 20.36 -10.18 28.37
N MET A 101 20.67 -8.90 28.47
CA MET A 101 21.71 -8.36 29.33
C MET A 101 21.12 -7.15 30.07
N GLY A 102 20.74 -7.36 31.34
CA GLY A 102 19.82 -6.45 32.04
C GLY A 102 18.49 -6.33 31.29
N ASP A 103 17.99 -5.11 31.12
CA ASP A 103 16.74 -4.83 30.38
C ASP A 103 16.90 -4.86 28.84
N ALA A 104 18.11 -5.05 28.33
CA ALA A 104 18.37 -5.02 26.90
C ALA A 104 18.21 -6.42 26.27
N VAL A 105 17.43 -6.52 25.20
CA VAL A 105 17.36 -7.71 24.34
C VAL A 105 18.43 -7.61 23.27
N LEU A 106 19.24 -8.66 23.10
CA LEU A 106 20.28 -8.76 22.09
C LEU A 106 20.05 -9.95 21.16
N THR A 107 20.34 -9.74 19.87
CA THR A 107 20.51 -10.81 18.89
C THR A 107 21.94 -10.78 18.37
N ILE A 108 22.69 -11.84 18.64
CA ILE A 108 24.08 -12.00 18.22
C ILE A 108 24.13 -13.02 17.09
N VAL A 109 24.74 -12.65 15.97
CA VAL A 109 24.87 -13.49 14.78
C VAL A 109 26.35 -13.61 14.44
N ASN A 110 26.82 -14.84 14.30
CA ASN A 110 28.16 -15.14 13.79
C ASN A 110 28.03 -15.90 12.46
N VAL A 111 28.70 -15.43 11.41
CA VAL A 111 28.60 -15.95 10.04
C VAL A 111 29.97 -16.35 9.51
N TYR A 112 30.00 -17.50 8.85
CA TYR A 112 31.05 -17.91 7.92
C TYR A 112 30.41 -18.31 6.59
N ALA A 113 30.58 -17.48 5.56
CA ALA A 113 30.13 -17.77 4.21
C ALA A 113 31.27 -18.45 3.42
N PRO A 114 31.12 -19.71 3.00
CA PRO A 114 32.15 -20.37 2.17
C PRO A 114 32.44 -19.61 0.88
N PRO A 115 33.67 -19.68 0.31
CA PRO A 115 34.00 -19.02 -0.95
C PRO A 115 33.07 -19.40 -2.13
N GLU A 116 32.55 -20.61 -2.17
CA GLU A 116 31.60 -21.11 -3.17
C GLU A 116 30.14 -20.69 -2.92
N SER A 117 29.88 -19.87 -1.90
CA SER A 117 28.53 -19.42 -1.55
C SER A 117 27.84 -18.71 -2.70
N ASP A 118 26.65 -19.15 -3.01
CA ASP A 118 25.81 -18.60 -4.07
C ASP A 118 24.79 -17.58 -3.52
N LYS A 119 23.96 -17.05 -4.42
CA LYS A 119 22.87 -16.13 -4.06
C LYS A 119 21.85 -16.77 -3.11
N GLN A 120 21.65 -18.08 -3.19
CA GLN A 120 20.64 -18.79 -2.39
C GLN A 120 21.06 -18.88 -0.92
N PHE A 121 22.36 -19.08 -0.65
CA PHE A 121 22.92 -19.03 0.71
C PHE A 121 22.63 -17.68 1.38
N PHE A 122 23.06 -16.56 0.78
CA PHE A 122 22.83 -15.23 1.34
C PHE A 122 21.33 -14.91 1.48
N LYS A 123 20.51 -15.35 0.52
CA LYS A 123 19.05 -15.21 0.62
C LYS A 123 18.50 -15.92 1.86
N SER A 124 18.99 -17.12 2.16
CA SER A 124 18.62 -17.88 3.35
C SER A 124 19.06 -17.16 4.63
N LEU A 125 20.34 -16.78 4.73
CA LEU A 125 20.91 -16.09 5.88
C LEU A 125 20.13 -14.81 6.24
N PHE A 126 19.93 -13.92 5.28
CA PHE A 126 19.20 -12.67 5.51
C PHE A 126 17.70 -12.88 5.79
N ASN A 127 17.10 -13.98 5.35
CA ASN A 127 15.73 -14.32 5.77
C ASN A 127 15.68 -14.73 7.24
N VAL A 128 16.64 -15.51 7.71
CA VAL A 128 16.71 -15.93 9.12
C VAL A 128 17.02 -14.73 10.01
N ILE A 129 17.98 -13.87 9.64
CA ILE A 129 18.26 -12.62 10.37
C ILE A 129 17.01 -11.75 10.44
N ALA A 130 16.24 -11.61 9.35
CA ALA A 130 15.02 -10.82 9.37
C ALA A 130 13.98 -11.36 10.36
N GLU A 131 13.76 -12.68 10.34
CA GLU A 131 12.78 -13.39 11.17
C GLU A 131 13.16 -13.38 12.64
N GLU A 132 14.45 -13.49 12.94
CA GLU A 132 14.93 -13.76 14.29
C GLU A 132 15.48 -12.51 14.98
N ALA A 133 15.93 -11.48 14.27
CA ALA A 133 16.55 -10.32 14.93
C ALA A 133 15.55 -9.46 15.72
N GLU A 134 15.70 -9.45 17.04
CA GLU A 134 14.97 -8.62 18.01
C GLU A 134 15.97 -7.84 18.88
N GLY A 135 15.56 -6.65 19.33
CA GLY A 135 16.43 -5.76 20.10
C GLY A 135 17.67 -5.30 19.32
N ILE A 136 18.80 -5.22 20.02
CA ILE A 136 20.10 -4.80 19.47
C ILE A 136 20.69 -5.97 18.66
N LEU A 137 20.92 -5.76 17.37
CA LEU A 137 21.56 -6.75 16.49
C LEU A 137 23.07 -6.51 16.42
N ILE A 138 23.83 -7.56 16.72
CA ILE A 138 25.28 -7.63 16.48
C ILE A 138 25.50 -8.80 15.51
N CYS A 139 25.72 -8.50 14.24
CA CYS A 139 26.01 -9.52 13.24
C CYS A 139 27.44 -9.36 12.77
N GLY A 140 28.29 -10.38 12.95
CA GLY A 140 29.68 -10.32 12.55
C GLY A 140 30.19 -11.62 11.94
N GLY A 141 31.33 -11.52 11.28
CA GLY A 141 32.09 -12.66 10.76
C GLY A 141 32.54 -12.50 9.32
N ASP A 142 32.91 -13.61 8.71
CA ASP A 142 33.50 -13.68 7.37
C ASP A 142 32.41 -13.98 6.32
N PHE A 143 32.21 -13.02 5.41
CA PHE A 143 31.23 -13.11 4.34
C PHE A 143 31.85 -13.52 3.00
N ASN A 144 33.19 -13.62 2.88
CA ASN A 144 33.92 -13.95 1.65
C ASN A 144 33.47 -13.15 0.40
N VAL A 145 32.99 -11.92 0.61
CA VAL A 145 32.50 -11.02 -0.44
C VAL A 145 32.97 -9.59 -0.16
N ALA A 146 33.77 -9.03 -1.07
CA ALA A 146 34.13 -7.62 -1.03
C ALA A 146 32.92 -6.76 -1.44
N LEU A 147 32.36 -5.99 -0.50
CA LEU A 147 31.17 -5.18 -0.78
C LEU A 147 31.50 -4.02 -1.72
N ASN A 148 32.57 -3.26 -1.47
CA ASN A 148 33.01 -2.16 -2.32
C ASN A 148 34.35 -2.47 -3.00
N PHE A 149 34.31 -3.04 -4.21
CA PHE A 149 35.52 -3.38 -4.97
C PHE A 149 36.56 -2.26 -5.14
N LYS A 150 36.17 -0.98 -5.08
CA LYS A 150 37.13 0.13 -5.18
C LYS A 150 37.95 0.38 -3.90
N LEU A 151 37.38 0.04 -2.74
CA LEU A 151 37.94 0.38 -1.42
C LEU A 151 38.25 -0.86 -0.57
N ASP A 152 37.58 -1.98 -0.83
CA ASP A 152 37.61 -3.20 -0.03
C ASP A 152 38.51 -4.28 -0.63
N THR A 153 39.16 -4.06 -1.78
CA THR A 153 40.15 -5.00 -2.32
C THR A 153 41.20 -4.31 -3.18
N THR A 154 42.39 -4.92 -3.27
CA THR A 154 43.43 -4.53 -4.22
C THR A 154 43.32 -5.26 -5.57
N SER A 155 42.43 -6.26 -5.69
CA SER A 155 42.26 -7.01 -6.93
C SER A 155 41.69 -6.15 -8.07
N LYS A 156 42.27 -6.30 -9.27
CA LYS A 156 41.74 -5.71 -10.51
C LYS A 156 40.57 -6.51 -11.08
N HIS A 157 40.37 -7.77 -10.67
CA HIS A 157 39.35 -8.66 -11.19
C HIS A 157 38.02 -8.53 -10.43
N LYS A 158 36.93 -8.23 -11.16
CA LYS A 158 35.58 -8.01 -10.60
C LYS A 158 34.80 -9.31 -10.42
N HIS A 159 35.41 -10.36 -9.87
CA HIS A 159 34.70 -11.62 -9.57
C HIS A 159 33.58 -11.37 -8.54
N LYS A 160 32.42 -12.03 -8.70
CA LYS A 160 31.25 -11.97 -7.79
C LYS A 160 30.54 -10.61 -7.62
N LYS A 161 30.66 -9.66 -8.57
CA LYS A 161 29.91 -8.37 -8.53
C LYS A 161 28.40 -8.54 -8.33
N ALA A 162 27.81 -9.58 -8.92
CA ALA A 162 26.38 -9.89 -8.78
C ALA A 162 25.99 -10.27 -7.33
N ILE A 163 26.85 -11.02 -6.63
CA ILE A 163 26.64 -11.42 -5.22
C ILE A 163 26.81 -10.19 -4.32
N ALA A 164 27.87 -9.40 -4.50
CA ALA A 164 28.06 -8.16 -3.75
C ALA A 164 26.87 -7.19 -3.92
N LYS A 165 26.34 -7.05 -5.15
CA LYS A 165 25.10 -6.26 -5.41
C LYS A 165 23.92 -6.84 -4.63
N PHE A 166 23.75 -8.17 -4.61
CA PHE A 166 22.66 -8.83 -3.89
C PHE A 166 22.77 -8.65 -2.36
N VAL A 167 23.97 -8.79 -1.79
CA VAL A 167 24.23 -8.61 -0.36
C VAL A 167 23.94 -7.16 0.04
N LYS A 168 24.45 -6.17 -0.71
CA LYS A 168 24.14 -4.75 -0.48
C LYS A 168 22.64 -4.45 -0.51
N LEU A 169 21.94 -4.94 -1.54
CA LEU A 169 20.48 -4.78 -1.62
C LEU A 169 19.76 -5.45 -0.44
N SER A 170 20.22 -6.61 0.01
CA SER A 170 19.65 -7.30 1.17
C SER A 170 19.90 -6.55 2.48
N MET A 171 21.09 -5.99 2.66
CA MET A 171 21.43 -5.13 3.80
C MET A 171 20.57 -3.86 3.82
N GLU A 172 20.43 -3.20 2.67
CA GLU A 172 19.56 -2.02 2.52
C GLU A 172 18.10 -2.33 2.85
N GLU A 173 17.58 -3.49 2.38
CA GLU A 173 16.20 -3.93 2.69
C GLU A 173 15.99 -4.21 4.18
N LEU A 174 17.00 -4.75 4.88
CA LEU A 174 16.92 -5.04 6.32
C LEU A 174 17.29 -3.86 7.21
N GLY A 175 17.84 -2.79 6.64
CA GLY A 175 18.37 -1.67 7.40
C GLY A 175 19.67 -1.98 8.13
N LEU A 176 20.46 -2.90 7.60
CA LEU A 176 21.78 -3.20 8.10
C LEU A 176 22.79 -2.18 7.58
N LEU A 177 23.79 -1.91 8.38
CA LEU A 177 24.88 -0.99 8.06
C LEU A 177 26.21 -1.63 8.43
N ASP A 178 27.18 -1.49 7.53
CA ASP A 178 28.59 -1.81 7.73
C ASP A 178 29.22 -0.79 8.68
N VAL A 179 29.47 -1.20 9.92
CA VAL A 179 29.91 -0.33 11.02
C VAL A 179 31.22 0.36 10.66
N TRP A 180 32.23 -0.42 10.27
CA TRP A 180 33.57 0.11 9.99
C TRP A 180 33.55 1.10 8.82
N ARG A 181 32.84 0.76 7.73
CA ARG A 181 32.75 1.65 6.56
C ARG A 181 31.98 2.93 6.86
N SER A 182 31.01 2.88 7.77
CA SER A 182 30.26 4.07 8.20
C SER A 182 31.14 5.04 8.99
N LEU A 183 31.98 4.53 9.89
CA LEU A 183 32.93 5.35 10.67
C LEU A 183 34.15 5.78 9.84
N ASN A 184 34.50 5.01 8.80
CA ASN A 184 35.64 5.27 7.92
C ASN A 184 35.24 5.27 6.43
N PRO A 185 34.49 6.27 5.94
CA PRO A 185 33.90 6.25 4.60
C PRO A 185 34.92 6.11 3.46
N ARG A 186 36.06 6.81 3.59
CA ARG A 186 37.09 6.91 2.53
C ARG A 186 38.37 6.12 2.81
N LYS A 187 38.60 5.64 4.03
CA LYS A 187 39.84 4.91 4.37
C LYS A 187 39.84 3.52 3.72
N LYS A 188 41.03 3.05 3.34
CA LYS A 188 41.27 1.67 2.89
C LYS A 188 41.93 0.91 4.03
N ALA A 189 41.29 -0.18 4.45
CA ALA A 189 41.84 -1.16 5.36
C ALA A 189 41.26 -2.52 4.97
N TYR A 190 42.02 -3.58 5.21
CA TYR A 190 41.70 -4.92 4.75
C TYR A 190 41.62 -5.87 5.94
N THR A 191 40.85 -6.94 5.80
CA THR A 191 40.70 -7.94 6.87
C THR A 191 41.39 -9.26 6.55
N HIS A 192 41.80 -9.49 5.30
CA HIS A 192 42.41 -10.73 4.86
C HIS A 192 43.46 -10.47 3.76
N TYR A 193 44.53 -11.26 3.78
CA TYR A 193 45.53 -11.33 2.72
C TYR A 193 45.55 -12.73 2.09
N SER A 194 45.25 -12.81 0.79
CA SER A 194 45.38 -14.05 0.03
C SER A 194 46.81 -14.17 -0.52
N ALA A 195 47.59 -15.10 0.03
CA ALA A 195 48.94 -15.40 -0.45
C ALA A 195 48.93 -15.96 -1.90
N SER A 196 47.99 -16.85 -2.22
CA SER A 196 47.85 -17.47 -3.54
C SER A 196 47.56 -16.46 -4.67
N HIS A 197 46.80 -15.41 -4.35
CA HIS A 197 46.41 -14.39 -5.32
C HIS A 197 47.14 -13.05 -5.13
N LYS A 198 48.00 -12.92 -4.11
CA LYS A 198 48.70 -11.68 -3.71
C LYS A 198 47.76 -10.47 -3.62
N VAL A 199 46.57 -10.68 -3.03
CA VAL A 199 45.51 -9.68 -2.95
C VAL A 199 45.08 -9.46 -1.51
N HIS A 200 44.89 -8.20 -1.12
CA HIS A 200 44.22 -7.84 0.11
C HIS A 200 42.72 -7.64 -0.12
N SER A 201 41.91 -8.08 0.82
CA SER A 201 40.46 -7.94 0.79
C SER A 201 39.88 -7.67 2.16
N ARG A 202 38.84 -6.83 2.24
CA ARG A 202 37.96 -6.69 3.38
C ARG A 202 36.73 -7.56 3.12
N ILE A 203 36.65 -8.67 3.83
CA ILE A 203 35.60 -9.70 3.68
C ILE A 203 34.94 -10.06 5.01
N ASP A 204 35.54 -9.62 6.11
CA ASP A 204 34.98 -9.71 7.46
C ASP A 204 34.27 -8.40 7.79
N TYR A 205 33.11 -8.47 8.44
CA TYR A 205 32.30 -7.28 8.73
C TYR A 205 31.64 -7.35 10.10
N PHE A 206 31.35 -6.18 10.68
CA PHE A 206 30.27 -6.00 11.65
C PHE A 206 29.10 -5.27 10.99
N PHE A 207 27.91 -5.83 11.15
CA PHE A 207 26.63 -5.28 10.77
C PHE A 207 25.75 -5.05 12.00
N VAL A 208 25.23 -3.83 12.10
CA VAL A 208 24.21 -3.42 13.07
C VAL A 208 23.02 -2.82 12.33
N PHE A 209 21.89 -2.64 13.02
CA PHE A 209 20.81 -1.83 12.45
C PHE A 209 21.23 -0.37 12.37
N LYS A 210 20.85 0.32 11.29
CA LYS A 210 21.09 1.76 11.12
C LYS A 210 20.59 2.61 12.29
N SER A 211 19.52 2.17 12.96
CA SER A 211 18.93 2.82 14.13
C SER A 211 19.82 2.79 15.38
N ASP A 212 20.80 1.88 15.40
CA ASP A 212 21.65 1.61 16.57
C ASP A 212 23.08 2.10 16.35
N ILE A 213 23.36 2.84 15.27
CA ILE A 213 24.70 3.36 14.99
C ILE A 213 25.20 4.31 16.09
N ASN A 214 24.29 5.07 16.71
CA ASN A 214 24.60 5.97 17.83
C ASN A 214 25.01 5.20 19.11
N ARG A 215 24.79 3.89 19.15
CA ARG A 215 25.26 3.03 20.24
C ARG A 215 26.71 2.60 20.04
N VAL A 216 27.22 2.63 18.81
CA VAL A 216 28.60 2.22 18.52
C VAL A 216 29.53 3.33 18.98
N GLU A 217 30.36 3.04 19.97
CA GLU A 217 31.38 3.95 20.48
C GLU A 217 32.63 3.89 19.60
N GLU A 218 32.98 2.71 19.11
CA GLU A 218 34.22 2.48 18.37
C GLU A 218 34.14 1.23 17.48
N CYS A 219 34.83 1.25 16.33
CA CYS A 219 35.13 0.05 15.56
C CYS A 219 36.50 0.16 14.87
N LYS A 220 37.36 -0.84 15.06
CA LYS A 220 38.76 -0.89 14.60
C LYS A 220 39.07 -2.22 13.93
N ILE A 221 40.02 -2.19 13.00
CA ILE A 221 40.65 -3.37 12.39
C ILE A 221 42.10 -3.36 12.87
N GLU A 222 42.52 -4.41 13.57
CA GLU A 222 43.88 -4.54 14.11
C GLU A 222 44.67 -5.63 13.35
N GLY A 223 45.99 -5.54 13.37
CA GLY A 223 46.88 -6.39 12.57
C GLY A 223 46.73 -7.90 12.83
N ALA A 224 47.13 -8.68 11.83
CA ALA A 224 47.13 -10.14 11.85
C ALA A 224 48.31 -10.66 12.69
N ASP A 225 48.02 -11.22 13.87
CA ASP A 225 49.05 -11.78 14.77
C ASP A 225 49.00 -13.32 14.87
N VAL A 226 47.82 -13.94 14.68
CA VAL A 226 47.58 -15.38 14.97
C VAL A 226 46.84 -16.11 13.82
N SER A 227 46.32 -15.35 12.86
CA SER A 227 45.66 -15.83 11.64
C SER A 227 46.04 -14.91 10.48
N ASP A 228 45.86 -15.40 9.26
CA ASP A 228 45.83 -14.65 8.00
C ASP A 228 44.70 -13.61 7.90
N HIS A 229 43.80 -13.56 8.88
CA HIS A 229 42.79 -12.52 9.05
C HIS A 229 43.13 -11.55 10.19
N ASN A 230 42.86 -10.28 9.94
CA ASN A 230 42.91 -9.20 10.93
C ASN A 230 41.69 -9.25 11.84
N ILE A 231 41.90 -9.11 13.15
CA ILE A 231 40.82 -9.07 14.14
C ILE A 231 40.04 -7.76 14.03
N GLN A 232 38.72 -7.84 14.14
CA GLN A 232 37.86 -6.67 14.19
C GLN A 232 37.34 -6.45 15.61
N HIS A 233 37.48 -5.23 16.10
CA HIS A 233 36.97 -4.80 17.40
C HIS A 233 35.79 -3.85 17.23
N MET A 234 34.78 -4.00 18.09
CA MET A 234 33.65 -3.09 18.18
C MET A 234 33.26 -2.89 19.65
N LYS A 235 33.03 -1.63 20.04
CA LYS A 235 32.50 -1.28 21.36
C LYS A 235 31.11 -0.65 21.21
N ILE A 236 30.12 -1.19 21.94
CA ILE A 236 28.72 -0.78 21.80
C ILE A 236 28.03 -0.55 23.15
N ASN A 237 27.26 0.53 23.28
CA ASN A 237 26.45 0.84 24.44
C ASN A 237 25.08 0.15 24.37
N ILE A 238 24.84 -0.78 25.29
CA ILE A 238 23.61 -1.59 25.35
C ILE A 238 22.51 -0.98 26.22
N SER A 239 22.76 0.15 26.88
CA SER A 239 21.81 0.76 27.80
C SER A 239 20.53 1.22 27.07
N ASN A 240 19.36 1.01 27.66
CA ASN A 240 18.09 1.47 27.11
C ASN A 240 17.76 2.89 27.60
N ARG A 241 17.44 3.80 26.66
CA ARG A 241 16.91 5.13 26.99
C ARG A 241 15.43 5.00 27.39
N LYS A 242 15.03 5.59 28.53
CA LYS A 242 13.61 5.73 28.90
C LYS A 242 12.92 6.61 27.86
N LYS A 243 11.82 6.12 27.28
CA LYS A 243 11.02 6.86 26.29
C LYS A 243 9.73 7.36 26.94
N GLN A 244 9.41 8.63 26.74
CA GLN A 244 8.07 9.15 26.99
C GLN A 244 7.15 8.70 25.86
N THR A 245 6.11 7.94 26.21
CA THR A 245 5.15 7.38 25.25
C THR A 245 3.73 7.63 25.74
N THR A 246 2.77 7.72 24.82
CA THR A 246 1.34 7.74 25.17
C THR A 246 0.80 6.33 25.31
N TRP A 247 -0.16 6.17 26.23
CA TRP A 247 -0.96 4.95 26.30
C TRP A 247 -1.78 4.78 25.01
N ARG A 248 -1.96 3.53 24.60
CA ARG A 248 -2.80 3.15 23.47
C ARG A 248 -3.57 1.89 23.84
N LEU A 249 -4.87 1.90 23.58
CA LEU A 249 -5.71 0.72 23.79
C LEU A 249 -5.21 -0.46 22.94
N ASN A 250 -5.02 -1.60 23.60
CA ASN A 250 -4.76 -2.86 22.91
C ASN A 250 -6.08 -3.43 22.38
N VAL A 251 -6.35 -3.21 21.09
CA VAL A 251 -7.59 -3.64 20.42
C VAL A 251 -7.86 -5.14 20.57
N GLY A 252 -6.83 -5.98 20.75
CA GLY A 252 -7.01 -7.43 20.94
C GLY A 252 -7.84 -7.81 22.17
N ILE A 253 -7.93 -6.96 23.20
CA ILE A 253 -8.81 -7.23 24.36
C ILE A 253 -10.29 -7.11 24.00
N LEU A 254 -10.61 -6.39 22.92
CA LEU A 254 -11.97 -6.20 22.42
C LEU A 254 -12.48 -7.42 21.63
N ASN A 255 -11.71 -8.51 21.56
CA ASN A 255 -12.21 -9.83 21.13
C ASN A 255 -12.94 -10.57 22.26
N ASN A 256 -12.79 -10.14 23.51
CA ASN A 256 -13.37 -10.82 24.67
C ASN A 256 -14.76 -10.24 25.00
N GLU A 257 -15.82 -11.03 24.78
CA GLU A 257 -17.20 -10.62 25.04
C GLU A 257 -17.48 -10.24 26.50
N THR A 258 -16.81 -10.88 27.46
CA THR A 258 -16.94 -10.54 28.88
C THR A 258 -16.39 -9.15 29.15
N ILE A 259 -15.22 -8.83 28.60
CA ILE A 259 -14.61 -7.50 28.75
C ILE A 259 -15.48 -6.42 28.08
N ILE A 260 -16.08 -6.72 26.93
CA ILE A 260 -17.03 -5.79 26.29
C ILE A 260 -18.23 -5.53 27.22
N LYS A 261 -18.82 -6.57 27.81
CA LYS A 261 -19.93 -6.42 28.76
C LYS A 261 -19.55 -5.60 29.99
N ASP A 262 -18.38 -5.89 30.59
CA ASP A 262 -17.83 -5.13 31.72
C ASP A 262 -17.71 -3.64 31.38
N ILE A 263 -17.12 -3.30 30.22
CA ILE A 263 -16.94 -1.91 29.80
C ILE A 263 -18.28 -1.21 29.51
N LYS A 264 -19.26 -1.92 28.93
CA LYS A 264 -20.61 -1.36 28.72
C LYS A 264 -21.27 -1.01 30.05
N ALA A 265 -21.16 -1.89 31.05
CA ALA A 265 -21.64 -1.64 32.40
C ALA A 265 -20.89 -0.46 33.04
N ASP A 266 -19.56 -0.41 32.89
CA ASP A 266 -18.73 0.69 33.41
C ASP A 266 -19.11 2.06 32.82
N ILE A 267 -19.40 2.12 31.52
CA ILE A 267 -19.85 3.35 30.85
C ILE A 267 -21.21 3.77 31.40
N LYS A 268 -22.15 2.83 31.51
CA LYS A 268 -23.50 3.10 32.03
C LYS A 268 -23.44 3.59 33.48
N GLN A 269 -22.74 2.87 34.35
CA GLN A 269 -22.57 3.23 35.75
C GLN A 269 -21.95 4.62 35.89
N TYR A 270 -20.90 4.93 35.13
CA TYR A 270 -20.30 6.26 35.17
C TYR A 270 -21.31 7.35 34.82
N MET A 271 -22.15 7.12 33.80
CA MET A 271 -23.18 8.09 33.41
C MET A 271 -24.27 8.23 34.48
N ASP A 272 -24.74 7.11 35.05
CA ASP A 272 -25.75 7.11 36.13
C ASP A 272 -25.23 7.87 37.37
N ASP A 273 -23.93 7.75 37.68
CA ASP A 273 -23.30 8.37 38.85
C ASP A 273 -22.96 9.86 38.64
N ASN A 274 -22.74 10.32 37.40
CA ASN A 274 -22.13 11.64 37.12
C ASN A 274 -22.95 12.56 36.20
N ASP A 275 -23.94 12.07 35.45
CA ASP A 275 -24.78 12.87 34.54
C ASP A 275 -25.99 13.45 35.29
N ASN A 276 -25.73 14.37 36.22
CA ASN A 276 -26.76 15.07 37.00
C ASN A 276 -27.25 16.38 36.35
N GLY A 277 -26.85 16.64 35.10
CA GLY A 277 -27.19 17.87 34.36
C GLY A 277 -26.42 19.14 34.78
N ALA A 278 -25.64 19.10 35.86
CA ALA A 278 -24.86 20.26 36.33
C ALA A 278 -23.45 20.34 35.71
N VAL A 279 -22.91 19.21 35.24
CA VAL A 279 -21.56 19.11 34.68
C VAL A 279 -21.59 19.41 33.18
N ASP A 280 -20.65 20.23 32.71
CA ASP A 280 -20.45 20.51 31.29
C ASP A 280 -20.30 19.18 30.49
N PRO A 281 -21.11 18.94 29.45
CA PRO A 281 -21.08 17.69 28.68
C PRO A 281 -19.70 17.35 28.07
N THR A 282 -18.85 18.35 27.81
CA THR A 282 -17.49 18.14 27.31
C THR A 282 -16.54 17.64 28.40
N VAL A 283 -16.70 18.13 29.63
CA VAL A 283 -15.96 17.66 30.81
C VAL A 283 -16.39 16.25 31.17
N LEU A 284 -17.71 16.00 31.17
CA LEU A 284 -18.26 14.67 31.43
C LEU A 284 -17.70 13.63 30.44
N TRP A 285 -17.60 13.98 29.16
CA TRP A 285 -17.02 13.12 28.12
C TRP A 285 -15.53 12.83 28.33
N ASP A 286 -14.71 13.85 28.61
CA ASP A 286 -13.28 13.66 28.83
C ASP A 286 -12.99 12.86 30.12
N ALA A 287 -13.78 13.09 31.17
CA ALA A 287 -13.67 12.34 32.42
C ALA A 287 -14.09 10.87 32.27
N LEU A 288 -15.16 10.57 31.51
CA LEU A 288 -15.53 9.20 31.15
C LEU A 288 -14.36 8.47 30.49
N LYS A 289 -13.75 9.09 29.47
CA LYS A 289 -12.60 8.52 28.76
C LYS A 289 -11.43 8.24 29.71
N ALA A 290 -11.16 9.14 30.66
CA ALA A 290 -10.10 8.97 31.64
C ALA A 290 -10.36 7.78 32.58
N VAL A 291 -11.59 7.67 33.12
CA VAL A 291 -12.00 6.56 34.00
C VAL A 291 -11.91 5.22 33.27
N ILE A 292 -12.51 5.12 32.09
CA ILE A 292 -12.49 3.89 31.28
C ILE A 292 -11.05 3.52 30.90
N ARG A 293 -10.21 4.49 30.55
CA ARG A 293 -8.78 4.25 30.30
C ARG A 293 -8.08 3.65 31.52
N GLY A 294 -8.33 4.17 32.72
CA GLY A 294 -7.81 3.61 33.98
C GLY A 294 -8.21 2.14 34.18
N LYS A 295 -9.51 1.84 34.05
CA LYS A 295 -10.05 0.47 34.15
C LYS A 295 -9.43 -0.47 33.11
N LEU A 296 -9.28 -0.01 31.87
CA LEU A 296 -8.66 -0.76 30.78
C LEU A 296 -7.17 -1.05 31.03
N ILE A 297 -6.42 -0.09 31.58
CA ILE A 297 -5.02 -0.28 31.97
C ILE A 297 -4.90 -1.36 33.03
N ALA A 298 -5.70 -1.28 34.10
CA ALA A 298 -5.72 -2.25 35.18
C ALA A 298 -6.06 -3.67 34.67
N LYS A 299 -7.13 -3.80 33.87
CA LYS A 299 -7.54 -5.09 33.29
C LYS A 299 -6.45 -5.67 32.39
N THR A 300 -5.81 -4.84 31.56
CA THR A 300 -4.72 -5.28 30.65
C THR A 300 -3.50 -5.74 31.43
N ALA A 301 -3.14 -5.06 32.52
CA ALA A 301 -2.03 -5.44 33.40
C ALA A 301 -2.32 -6.79 34.09
N TRP A 302 -3.53 -6.97 34.63
CA TRP A 302 -3.96 -8.23 35.24
C TRP A 302 -3.92 -9.41 34.25
N LEU A 303 -4.47 -9.23 33.05
CA LEU A 303 -4.43 -10.25 31.98
C LEU A 303 -2.99 -10.62 31.59
N ARG A 304 -2.08 -9.64 31.57
CA ARG A 304 -0.66 -9.89 31.30
C ARG A 304 -0.02 -10.72 32.42
N LYS A 305 -0.24 -10.36 33.69
CA LYS A 305 0.28 -11.10 34.84
C LYS A 305 -0.20 -12.56 34.83
N LYS A 306 -1.51 -12.78 34.67
CA LYS A 306 -2.10 -14.13 34.59
C LYS A 306 -1.53 -14.97 33.44
N ARG A 307 -1.20 -14.33 32.32
CA ARG A 307 -0.60 -15.02 31.16
C ARG A 307 0.84 -15.44 31.40
N ILE A 308 1.66 -14.54 31.97
CA ILE A 308 3.06 -14.82 32.30
C ILE A 308 3.13 -15.99 33.28
N GLN A 309 2.30 -15.96 34.32
CA GLN A 309 2.20 -17.03 35.30
C GLN A 309 1.88 -18.38 34.64
N LYS A 310 0.86 -18.46 33.77
CA LYS A 310 0.53 -19.69 33.04
C LYS A 310 1.68 -20.19 32.14
N TYR A 311 2.39 -19.28 31.50
CA TYR A 311 3.53 -19.63 30.65
C TYR A 311 4.67 -20.22 31.49
N GLU A 312 4.96 -19.63 32.65
CA GLU A 312 5.96 -20.13 33.60
C GLU A 312 5.55 -21.51 34.13
N GLU A 313 4.30 -21.68 34.58
CA GLU A 313 3.75 -22.96 35.03
C GLU A 313 3.90 -24.07 33.97
N TYR A 314 3.51 -23.80 32.72
CA TYR A 314 3.66 -24.78 31.64
C TYR A 314 5.13 -25.02 31.24
N SER A 315 5.99 -24.01 31.33
CA SER A 315 7.42 -24.16 31.00
C SER A 315 8.15 -25.02 32.03
N VAL A 316 7.80 -24.88 33.32
CA VAL A 316 8.31 -25.73 34.40
C VAL A 316 7.82 -27.17 34.18
N LYS A 317 6.51 -27.36 33.99
CA LYS A 317 5.91 -28.67 33.74
C LYS A 317 6.47 -29.36 32.49
N LEU A 318 6.80 -28.59 31.45
CA LEU A 318 7.45 -29.12 30.26
C LEU A 318 8.85 -29.66 30.56
N LYS A 319 9.66 -28.92 31.32
CA LYS A 319 11.01 -29.37 31.72
C LYS A 319 10.95 -30.64 32.55
N GLU A 320 10.00 -30.72 33.49
CA GLU A 320 9.78 -31.91 34.32
C GLU A 320 9.39 -33.12 33.47
N LEU A 321 8.45 -32.96 32.54
CA LEU A 321 8.03 -34.04 31.64
C LEU A 321 9.14 -34.47 30.67
N GLU A 322 9.94 -33.53 30.16
CA GLU A 322 11.10 -33.84 29.31
C GLU A 322 12.19 -34.60 30.08
N GLN A 323 12.42 -34.28 31.36
CA GLN A 323 13.29 -35.07 32.25
C GLN A 323 12.70 -36.46 32.55
N GLN A 324 11.39 -36.55 32.78
CA GLN A 324 10.72 -37.85 32.98
C GLN A 324 10.79 -38.72 31.73
N LEU A 325 10.69 -38.16 30.53
CA LEU A 325 10.81 -38.90 29.27
C LEU A 325 12.22 -39.48 29.06
N ILE A 326 13.26 -38.77 29.51
CA ILE A 326 14.64 -39.25 29.51
C ILE A 326 14.79 -40.48 30.43
N ASN A 327 14.07 -40.49 31.56
CA ASN A 327 14.16 -41.56 32.56
C ASN A 327 13.18 -42.73 32.31
N LYS A 328 12.01 -42.47 31.71
CA LYS A 328 10.96 -43.45 31.37
C LYS A 328 10.38 -43.08 29.99
N ASN A 329 10.71 -43.87 28.97
CA ASN A 329 10.29 -43.60 27.60
C ASN A 329 8.88 -44.16 27.31
N THR A 330 7.83 -43.53 27.86
CA THR A 330 6.43 -43.96 27.71
C THR A 330 5.65 -43.07 26.74
N THR A 331 4.77 -43.68 25.95
CA THR A 331 3.91 -42.99 24.96
C THR A 331 2.99 -41.95 25.60
N GLU A 332 2.56 -42.16 26.84
CA GLU A 332 1.71 -41.23 27.61
C GLU A 332 2.45 -39.95 27.98
N ILE A 333 3.69 -40.04 28.44
CA ILE A 333 4.54 -38.88 28.75
C ILE A 333 4.77 -38.06 27.47
N TYR A 334 5.01 -38.74 26.35
CA TYR A 334 5.15 -38.08 25.06
C TYR A 334 3.88 -37.32 24.64
N GLN A 335 2.69 -37.89 24.85
CA GLN A 335 1.41 -37.20 24.59
C GLN A 335 1.20 -36.00 25.51
N GLN A 336 1.57 -36.11 26.80
CA GLN A 336 1.50 -34.99 27.75
C GLN A 336 2.44 -33.85 27.34
N ILE A 337 3.67 -34.16 26.91
CA ILE A 337 4.62 -33.17 26.36
C ILE A 337 4.02 -32.47 25.14
N GLN A 338 3.42 -33.22 24.21
CA GLN A 338 2.78 -32.64 23.03
C GLN A 338 1.62 -31.71 23.41
N ASN A 339 0.81 -32.08 24.42
CA ASN A 339 -0.28 -31.25 24.89
C ASN A 339 0.22 -29.97 25.58
N ILE A 340 1.23 -30.05 26.45
CA ILE A 340 1.86 -28.89 27.09
C ILE A 340 2.49 -27.97 26.05
N LYS A 341 3.23 -28.50 25.07
CA LYS A 341 3.78 -27.73 23.94
C LYS A 341 2.68 -27.02 23.15
N LYS A 342 1.53 -27.66 22.95
CA LYS A 342 0.36 -27.05 22.30
C LYS A 342 -0.22 -25.88 23.12
N GLN A 343 -0.31 -26.02 24.45
CA GLN A 343 -0.76 -24.94 25.34
C GLN A 343 0.21 -23.75 25.35
N ILE A 344 1.52 -24.02 25.41
CA ILE A 344 2.57 -22.99 25.32
C ILE A 344 2.49 -22.26 23.98
N ASN A 345 2.38 -23.01 22.87
CA ASN A 345 2.23 -22.42 21.55
C ASN A 345 0.99 -21.52 21.46
N HIS A 346 -0.13 -21.91 22.08
CA HIS A 346 -1.33 -21.08 22.10
C HIS A 346 -1.11 -19.73 22.81
N ILE A 347 -0.38 -19.73 23.93
CA ILE A 347 -0.02 -18.48 24.64
C ILE A 347 0.91 -17.59 23.79
N LEU A 348 1.85 -18.19 23.06
CA LEU A 348 2.77 -17.48 22.18
C LEU A 348 2.06 -16.94 20.92
N GLU A 349 1.10 -17.69 20.36
CA GLU A 349 0.25 -17.24 19.24
C GLU A 349 -0.51 -15.95 19.60
N ASP A 350 -1.06 -15.86 20.81
CA ASP A 350 -1.71 -14.65 21.33
C ASP A 350 -0.76 -13.44 21.44
N GLU A 351 0.54 -13.65 21.68
CA GLU A 351 1.54 -12.56 21.66
C GLU A 351 1.89 -12.13 20.24
N ILE A 352 2.02 -13.10 19.33
CA ILE A 352 2.24 -12.84 17.91
C ILE A 352 1.09 -12.00 17.36
N GLU A 353 -0.16 -12.32 17.73
CA GLU A 353 -1.35 -11.55 17.37
C GLU A 353 -1.25 -10.08 17.84
N LYS A 354 -0.91 -9.86 19.12
CA LYS A 354 -0.73 -8.50 19.67
C LYS A 354 0.35 -7.72 18.92
N LYS A 355 1.49 -8.35 18.63
CA LYS A 355 2.56 -7.72 17.83
C LYS A 355 2.02 -7.38 16.41
N MET A 356 1.25 -8.27 15.77
CA MET A 356 0.68 -8.02 14.43
C MET A 356 -0.32 -6.86 14.40
N ILE A 357 -1.23 -6.74 15.39
CA ILE A 357 -2.19 -5.63 15.52
C ILE A 357 -1.45 -4.30 15.71
N TYR A 358 -0.45 -4.27 16.59
CA TYR A 358 0.34 -3.07 16.86
C TYR A 358 1.02 -2.53 15.60
N PHE A 359 1.51 -3.41 14.73
CA PHE A 359 2.17 -3.08 13.46
C PHE A 359 1.20 -2.84 12.28
N LYS A 360 -0.12 -2.82 12.52
CA LYS A 360 -1.16 -2.41 11.56
C LYS A 360 -1.19 -3.24 10.27
N GLN A 361 -1.06 -4.55 10.36
CA GLN A 361 -1.09 -5.42 9.17
C GLN A 361 -2.33 -6.32 9.16
N SER A 362 -3.35 -5.90 8.40
CA SER A 362 -4.62 -6.63 8.26
C SER A 362 -4.66 -7.62 7.08
N TYR A 363 -3.58 -7.74 6.30
CA TYR A 363 -3.64 -8.31 4.94
C TYR A 363 -2.68 -9.47 4.65
N GLN A 364 -1.89 -9.93 5.60
CA GLN A 364 -1.07 -11.11 5.39
C GLN A 364 -1.65 -12.27 6.16
N GLU A 365 -2.00 -13.32 5.42
CA GLU A 365 -2.19 -14.64 6.01
C GLU A 365 -0.91 -14.98 6.76
N VAL A 366 -1.02 -15.42 8.00
CA VAL A 366 0.06 -16.11 8.71
C VAL A 366 0.59 -17.29 7.85
N GLY A 367 1.79 -17.75 8.13
CA GLY A 367 2.43 -18.78 7.32
C GLY A 367 3.94 -18.56 7.31
N PRO A 368 4.75 -19.59 7.09
CA PRO A 368 6.20 -19.46 7.26
C PRO A 368 6.83 -18.42 6.31
N LYS A 369 6.26 -18.26 5.11
CA LYS A 369 6.75 -17.29 4.11
C LYS A 369 6.23 -15.88 4.36
N SER A 370 4.97 -15.72 4.75
CA SER A 370 4.37 -14.43 5.07
C SER A 370 4.98 -13.84 6.33
N THR A 371 5.29 -14.65 7.36
CA THR A 371 6.01 -14.21 8.56
C THR A 371 7.40 -13.64 8.23
N LYS A 372 8.13 -14.28 7.29
CA LYS A 372 9.43 -13.77 6.80
C LYS A 372 9.29 -12.46 6.02
N LEU A 373 8.28 -12.36 5.14
CA LEU A 373 7.99 -11.13 4.40
C LEU A 373 7.60 -9.98 5.34
N LEU A 374 6.79 -10.29 6.35
CA LEU A 374 6.36 -9.40 7.41
C LEU A 374 7.57 -8.85 8.16
N ALA A 375 8.44 -9.73 8.64
CA ALA A 375 9.63 -9.35 9.40
C ALA A 375 10.54 -8.42 8.59
N LYS A 376 10.82 -8.74 7.31
CA LYS A 376 11.58 -7.87 6.40
C LYS A 376 10.93 -6.50 6.22
N ARG A 377 9.60 -6.47 6.01
CA ARG A 377 8.86 -5.22 5.81
C ARG A 377 8.88 -4.34 7.06
N ILE A 378 8.74 -4.96 8.25
CA ILE A 378 8.82 -4.26 9.54
C ILE A 378 10.19 -3.59 9.67
N LYS A 379 11.28 -4.33 9.48
CA LYS A 379 12.65 -3.79 9.59
C LYS A 379 12.89 -2.65 8.61
N LYS A 380 12.44 -2.79 7.37
CA LYS A 380 12.52 -1.72 6.37
C LYS A 380 11.76 -0.47 6.77
N GLN A 381 10.53 -0.62 7.25
CA GLN A 381 9.72 0.52 7.67
C GLN A 381 10.32 1.23 8.89
N GLN A 382 10.83 0.46 9.86
CA GLN A 382 11.59 1.00 10.99
C GLN A 382 12.81 1.79 10.49
N THR A 383 13.55 1.25 9.53
CA THR A 383 14.74 1.90 8.95
C THR A 383 14.42 3.20 8.21
N LEU A 384 13.30 3.25 7.48
CA LEU A 384 12.88 4.44 6.76
C LEU A 384 12.39 5.54 7.71
N ASN A 385 11.74 5.15 8.80
CA ASN A 385 11.13 6.07 9.75
C ASN A 385 12.07 6.50 10.89
N THR A 386 13.15 5.75 11.15
CA THR A 386 14.10 6.10 12.20
C THR A 386 15.03 7.20 11.72
N ILE A 387 15.11 8.27 12.51
CA ILE A 387 15.99 9.41 12.29
C ILE A 387 17.23 9.20 13.15
N TYR A 388 18.32 8.75 12.55
CA TYR A 388 19.57 8.43 13.27
C TYR A 388 20.63 9.53 13.16
N GLU A 389 20.43 10.51 12.26
CA GLU A 389 21.30 11.68 12.11
C GLU A 389 20.50 12.88 11.57
N ILE A 390 20.87 14.09 11.98
CA ILE A 390 20.30 15.35 11.48
C ILE A 390 21.37 16.44 11.45
N LEU A 391 21.26 17.39 10.51
CA LEU A 391 22.05 18.61 10.47
C LEU A 391 21.33 19.68 11.31
N ASP A 392 22.04 20.26 12.29
CA ASP A 392 21.55 21.44 13.00
C ASP A 392 21.58 22.65 12.03
N PRO A 393 20.43 23.30 11.74
CA PRO A 393 20.37 24.45 10.86
C PRO A 393 21.04 25.71 11.44
N GLU A 394 21.23 25.79 12.76
CA GLU A 394 21.87 26.93 13.42
C GLU A 394 23.39 26.77 13.46
N THR A 395 23.89 25.58 13.80
CA THR A 395 25.34 25.35 13.95
C THR A 395 26.01 24.74 12.71
N ASN A 396 25.25 24.31 11.71
CA ASN A 396 25.72 23.55 10.54
C ASN A 396 26.53 22.27 10.88
N LYS A 397 26.28 21.65 12.05
CA LYS A 397 26.92 20.39 12.48
C LYS A 397 25.94 19.23 12.39
N VAL A 398 26.42 18.07 11.93
CA VAL A 398 25.62 16.83 11.92
C VAL A 398 25.73 16.15 13.29
N THR A 399 24.60 15.80 13.87
CA THR A 399 24.52 15.08 15.14
C THR A 399 23.82 13.73 14.95
N ASN A 400 24.30 12.72 15.67
CA ASN A 400 23.67 11.41 15.83
C ASN A 400 23.14 11.18 17.27
N ASN A 401 23.22 12.21 18.12
CA ASN A 401 22.73 12.15 19.49
C ASN A 401 21.19 12.28 19.49
N PRO A 402 20.44 11.29 20.05
CA PRO A 402 18.98 11.33 20.06
C PRO A 402 18.34 12.55 20.74
N GLU A 403 18.95 13.09 21.81
CA GLU A 403 18.42 14.26 22.54
C GLU A 403 18.57 15.52 21.72
N GLU A 404 19.72 15.67 21.08
CA GLU A 404 19.99 16.82 20.22
C GLU A 404 19.12 16.79 18.96
N ILE A 405 18.90 15.60 18.38
CA ILE A 405 17.94 15.41 17.28
C ILE A 405 16.54 15.89 17.72
N GLU A 406 16.07 15.49 18.91
CA GLU A 406 14.77 15.91 19.45
C GLU A 406 14.67 17.44 19.65
N ARG A 407 15.73 18.07 20.16
CA ARG A 407 15.82 19.52 20.33
C ARG A 407 15.73 20.26 18.99
N ILE A 408 16.52 19.84 17.99
CA ILE A 408 16.56 20.44 16.66
C ILE A 408 15.18 20.38 15.99
N PHE A 409 14.50 19.22 16.06
CA PHE A 409 13.15 19.09 15.53
C PHE A 409 12.14 19.99 16.26
N THR A 410 12.23 20.07 17.58
CA THR A 410 11.35 20.91 18.41
C THR A 410 11.50 22.38 18.04
N ASN A 411 12.73 22.89 17.98
CA ASN A 411 13.01 24.28 17.63
C ASN A 411 12.55 24.62 16.21
N TYR A 412 12.84 23.75 15.24
CA TYR A 412 12.44 23.94 13.85
C TYR A 412 10.90 24.07 13.70
N TYR A 413 10.14 23.12 14.26
CA TYR A 413 8.68 23.14 14.13
C TYR A 413 8.02 24.21 15.00
N LYS A 414 8.57 24.52 16.18
CA LYS A 414 8.09 25.65 16.99
C LYS A 414 8.18 26.96 16.19
N LYS A 415 9.32 27.21 15.53
CA LYS A 415 9.50 28.36 14.64
C LYS A 415 8.56 28.32 13.43
N LEU A 416 8.35 27.14 12.82
CA LEU A 416 7.42 26.99 11.69
C LEU A 416 5.99 27.37 12.07
N TYR A 417 5.51 26.99 13.26
CA TYR A 417 4.14 27.24 13.70
C TYR A 417 3.93 28.55 14.48
N SER A 418 4.97 29.36 14.64
CA SER A 418 4.86 30.73 15.17
C SER A 418 4.37 31.67 14.07
N GLN A 419 3.54 32.65 14.42
CA GLN A 419 3.00 33.63 13.48
C GLN A 419 4.04 34.75 13.23
N PRO A 420 4.54 34.92 11.98
CA PRO A 420 5.39 36.06 11.64
C PRO A 420 4.57 37.37 11.62
N PRO A 421 5.24 38.55 11.61
CA PRO A 421 4.59 39.83 11.35
C PRO A 421 3.74 39.74 10.07
N SER A 422 2.51 40.25 10.15
CA SER A 422 1.54 40.24 9.06
C SER A 422 0.91 41.62 8.90
N ALA A 423 0.29 41.87 7.75
CA ALA A 423 -0.51 43.08 7.53
C ALA A 423 -1.60 43.27 8.60
N CYS A 424 -2.06 44.50 8.75
CA CYS A 424 -3.15 44.82 9.67
C CYS A 424 -4.49 44.26 9.16
N GLU A 425 -5.49 44.13 10.05
CA GLU A 425 -6.80 43.62 9.68
C GLU A 425 -7.48 44.46 8.58
N GLN A 426 -7.31 45.79 8.62
CA GLN A 426 -7.91 46.71 7.64
C GLN A 426 -7.40 46.47 6.21
N ASP A 427 -6.11 46.17 6.04
CA ASP A 427 -5.54 45.85 4.73
C ASP A 427 -6.10 44.53 4.19
N LYS A 428 -6.29 43.53 5.08
CA LYS A 428 -6.89 42.24 4.73
C LYS A 428 -8.34 42.40 4.29
N ARG A 429 -9.14 43.19 5.01
CA ARG A 429 -10.54 43.48 4.65
C ARG A 429 -10.63 44.23 3.33
N SER A 430 -9.85 45.30 3.16
CA SER A 430 -9.78 46.09 1.93
C SER A 430 -9.45 45.22 0.71
N PHE A 431 -8.53 44.27 0.84
CA PHE A 431 -8.19 43.34 -0.25
C PHE A 431 -9.38 42.44 -0.64
N LEU A 432 -10.12 41.90 0.35
CA LEU A 432 -11.26 41.01 0.13
C LEU A 432 -12.52 41.74 -0.35
N GLU A 433 -12.73 43.00 0.06
CA GLU A 433 -13.88 43.81 -0.36
C GLU A 433 -13.87 44.09 -1.86
N ASN A 434 -12.69 44.31 -2.43
CA ASN A 434 -12.48 44.60 -3.86
C ASN A 434 -12.67 43.40 -4.81
N MET A 435 -13.06 42.21 -4.31
CA MET A 435 -13.21 41.00 -5.10
C MET A 435 -14.67 40.54 -5.20
N ASP A 436 -15.03 39.98 -6.36
CA ASP A 436 -16.29 39.28 -6.59
C ASP A 436 -16.15 37.80 -6.21
N LEU A 437 -16.16 37.53 -4.90
CA LEU A 437 -16.11 36.17 -4.36
C LEU A 437 -17.52 35.58 -4.23
N PRO A 438 -17.74 34.32 -4.65
CA PRO A 438 -18.99 33.61 -4.38
C PRO A 438 -19.27 33.55 -2.88
N PHE A 439 -20.54 33.74 -2.51
CA PHE A 439 -20.98 33.68 -1.12
C PHE A 439 -22.10 32.66 -0.92
N ILE A 440 -22.17 32.11 0.29
CA ILE A 440 -23.23 31.17 0.68
C ILE A 440 -24.47 31.91 1.21
N GLY A 441 -25.65 31.32 1.01
CA GLY A 441 -26.92 31.88 1.46
C GLY A 441 -27.36 31.39 2.86
N LEU A 442 -28.61 31.73 3.21
CA LEU A 442 -29.23 31.34 4.48
C LEU A 442 -29.38 29.82 4.63
N ASN A 443 -29.69 29.10 3.56
CA ASN A 443 -29.91 27.65 3.61
C ASN A 443 -28.62 26.89 3.95
N GLN A 444 -27.50 27.27 3.34
CA GLN A 444 -26.19 26.68 3.62
C GLN A 444 -25.75 26.99 5.06
N ASN A 445 -25.93 28.23 5.52
CA ASN A 445 -25.64 28.60 6.92
C ASN A 445 -26.51 27.83 7.93
N LYS A 446 -27.81 27.67 7.64
CA LYS A 446 -28.71 26.85 8.47
C LYS A 446 -28.24 25.40 8.53
N LEU A 447 -27.80 24.83 7.39
CA LEU A 447 -27.24 23.48 7.35
C LEU A 447 -25.99 23.33 8.24
N LEU A 448 -25.07 24.30 8.19
CA LEU A 448 -23.85 24.28 9.02
C LEU A 448 -24.15 24.38 10.51
N THR A 449 -25.10 25.25 10.89
CA THR A 449 -25.40 25.61 12.28
C THR A 449 -26.50 24.77 12.93
N ALA A 450 -27.17 23.90 12.16
CA ALA A 450 -28.16 22.94 12.64
C ALA A 450 -27.56 21.98 13.67
N GLU A 451 -28.38 21.47 14.59
CA GLU A 451 -27.93 20.47 15.55
C GLU A 451 -27.36 19.23 14.85
N ILE A 452 -26.32 18.64 15.45
CA ILE A 452 -25.70 17.40 14.99
C ILE A 452 -26.62 16.26 15.34
N THR A 453 -27.01 15.49 14.33
CA THR A 453 -27.93 14.36 14.49
C THR A 453 -27.22 13.08 14.90
N THR A 454 -27.98 12.14 15.50
CA THR A 454 -27.47 10.80 15.83
C THR A 454 -27.05 10.03 14.58
N GLU A 455 -27.77 10.19 13.46
CA GLU A 455 -27.45 9.58 12.17
C GLU A 455 -26.10 10.06 11.63
N GLU A 456 -25.79 11.35 11.73
CA GLU A 456 -24.50 11.91 11.32
C GLU A 456 -23.35 11.30 12.12
N ILE A 457 -23.52 11.14 13.44
CA ILE A 457 -22.53 10.51 14.32
C ILE A 457 -22.32 9.04 13.94
N LEU A 458 -23.40 8.26 13.82
CA LEU A 458 -23.34 6.84 13.49
C LEU A 458 -22.75 6.58 12.10
N LYS A 459 -23.13 7.40 11.10
CA LYS A 459 -22.55 7.36 9.75
C LYS A 459 -21.06 7.66 9.80
N THR A 460 -20.64 8.65 10.58
CA THR A 460 -19.22 9.02 10.72
C THR A 460 -18.42 7.91 11.41
N ILE A 461 -18.91 7.36 12.54
CA ILE A 461 -18.28 6.22 13.25
C ILE A 461 -18.12 5.02 12.30
N SER A 462 -19.15 4.71 11.51
CA SER A 462 -19.12 3.58 10.57
C SER A 462 -18.07 3.75 9.47
N SER A 463 -17.83 5.00 9.03
CA SER A 463 -16.82 5.36 8.03
C SER A 463 -15.37 5.33 8.53
N LEU A 464 -15.16 5.33 9.86
CA LEU A 464 -13.81 5.33 10.44
C LEU A 464 -13.00 4.13 9.96
N LYS A 465 -11.71 4.35 9.67
CA LYS A 465 -10.82 3.27 9.22
C LYS A 465 -10.17 2.57 10.42
N ASN A 466 -10.31 1.25 10.49
CA ASN A 466 -9.65 0.41 11.49
C ASN A 466 -8.12 0.47 11.36
N ASN A 467 -7.40 0.10 12.42
CA ASN A 467 -5.94 0.00 12.50
C ASN A 467 -5.21 1.34 12.25
N LYS A 468 -5.85 2.47 12.51
CA LYS A 468 -5.20 3.80 12.49
C LYS A 468 -4.63 4.14 13.87
N SER A 469 -3.67 5.09 13.90
CA SER A 469 -3.14 5.54 15.20
C SER A 469 -4.19 6.43 15.88
N PRO A 470 -4.49 6.20 17.16
CA PRO A 470 -5.24 7.17 17.96
C PRO A 470 -4.37 8.39 18.28
N GLY A 471 -5.00 9.44 18.81
CA GLY A 471 -4.32 10.64 19.31
C GLY A 471 -3.73 10.42 20.71
N SER A 472 -3.67 11.49 21.50
CA SER A 472 -3.10 11.51 22.86
C SER A 472 -3.94 10.73 23.88
N ASP A 473 -5.25 10.59 23.63
CA ASP A 473 -6.18 9.85 24.49
C ASP A 473 -5.94 8.33 24.49
N GLY A 474 -5.42 7.80 23.38
CA GLY A 474 -5.12 6.39 23.16
C GLY A 474 -6.29 5.54 22.64
N PHE A 475 -7.47 6.14 22.36
CA PHE A 475 -8.67 5.41 21.93
C PHE A 475 -8.78 5.30 20.38
N PRO A 476 -8.71 4.09 19.82
CA PRO A 476 -8.75 3.88 18.37
C PRO A 476 -10.20 3.76 17.85
N ALA A 477 -10.37 3.79 16.51
CA ALA A 477 -11.67 3.71 15.85
C ALA A 477 -12.50 2.48 16.25
N GLU A 478 -11.84 1.35 16.56
CA GLU A 478 -12.50 0.11 16.99
C GLU A 478 -13.27 0.27 18.29
N TRP A 479 -12.79 1.11 19.22
CA TRP A 479 -13.50 1.41 20.47
C TRP A 479 -14.84 2.09 20.16
N TYR A 480 -14.82 3.14 19.33
CA TYR A 480 -16.04 3.85 18.91
C TYR A 480 -17.02 2.96 18.14
N LYS A 481 -16.53 2.00 17.34
CA LYS A 481 -17.39 1.10 16.56
C LYS A 481 -18.06 0.02 17.42
N ILE A 482 -17.36 -0.49 18.43
CA ILE A 482 -17.85 -1.56 19.30
C ILE A 482 -18.83 -1.02 20.34
N PHE A 483 -18.54 0.14 20.92
CA PHE A 483 -19.36 0.78 21.95
C PHE A 483 -20.24 1.91 21.39
N LYS A 484 -20.56 1.87 20.08
CA LYS A 484 -21.29 2.96 19.42
C LYS A 484 -22.63 3.26 20.09
N ASP A 485 -23.33 2.22 20.56
CA ASP A 485 -24.68 2.37 21.11
C ASP A 485 -24.63 3.05 22.48
N GLU A 486 -23.60 2.76 23.28
CA GLU A 486 -23.37 3.39 24.58
C GLU A 486 -22.74 4.79 24.45
N LEU A 487 -21.84 5.00 23.49
CA LEU A 487 -21.09 6.26 23.35
C LEU A 487 -21.84 7.33 22.58
N THR A 488 -22.69 6.97 21.62
CA THR A 488 -23.38 7.94 20.74
C THR A 488 -24.25 8.94 21.50
N PRO A 489 -25.07 8.56 22.50
CA PRO A 489 -25.84 9.54 23.28
C PRO A 489 -24.96 10.57 24.00
N ILE A 490 -23.82 10.13 24.54
CA ILE A 490 -22.87 10.96 25.29
C ILE A 490 -22.13 11.90 24.34
N LEU A 491 -21.65 11.37 23.21
CA LEU A 491 -21.07 12.15 22.13
C LEU A 491 -22.07 13.18 21.59
N HIS A 492 -23.32 12.80 21.38
CA HIS A 492 -24.35 13.70 20.88
C HIS A 492 -24.52 14.94 21.77
N LYS A 493 -24.59 14.75 23.09
CA LYS A 493 -24.60 15.86 24.07
C LYS A 493 -23.32 16.70 23.96
N SER A 494 -22.15 16.07 23.99
CA SER A 494 -20.85 16.76 23.95
C SER A 494 -20.61 17.57 22.65
N LEU A 495 -20.95 17.00 21.49
CA LEU A 495 -20.77 17.61 20.19
C LEU A 495 -21.72 18.78 19.96
N ASN A 496 -23.00 18.64 20.33
CA ASN A 496 -23.97 19.73 20.24
C ASN A 496 -23.65 20.85 21.25
N TRP A 497 -23.18 20.51 22.46
CA TRP A 497 -22.69 21.51 23.40
C TRP A 497 -21.51 22.30 22.82
N THR A 498 -20.57 21.62 22.18
CA THR A 498 -19.44 22.27 21.47
C THR A 498 -19.94 23.20 20.37
N LEU A 499 -20.91 22.74 19.58
CA LEU A 499 -21.50 23.49 18.47
C LEU A 499 -22.26 24.76 18.93
N GLN A 500 -22.94 24.69 20.08
CA GLN A 500 -23.78 25.77 20.59
C GLN A 500 -23.02 26.78 21.45
N ASN A 501 -22.06 26.32 22.27
CA ASN A 501 -21.39 27.13 23.29
C ASN A 501 -19.94 27.50 22.95
N ASN A 502 -19.43 27.08 21.78
CA ASN A 502 -18.05 27.34 21.35
C ASN A 502 -16.97 26.84 22.35
N LYS A 503 -17.27 25.76 23.07
CA LYS A 503 -16.36 25.12 24.03
C LYS A 503 -16.10 23.68 23.62
N MET A 504 -14.84 23.37 23.29
CA MET A 504 -14.43 22.01 22.94
C MET A 504 -13.89 21.24 24.16
N PRO A 505 -13.94 19.89 24.15
CA PRO A 505 -13.23 19.08 25.12
C PRO A 505 -11.73 19.41 25.18
N ILE A 506 -11.16 19.51 26.38
CA ILE A 506 -9.75 19.89 26.60
C ILE A 506 -8.81 18.93 25.87
N SER A 507 -9.15 17.63 25.84
CA SER A 507 -8.36 16.62 25.14
C SER A 507 -8.17 16.86 23.65
N TRP A 508 -9.00 17.70 23.00
CA TRP A 508 -8.91 18.03 21.58
C TRP A 508 -7.81 19.04 21.24
N SER A 509 -7.35 19.79 22.24
CA SER A 509 -6.32 20.83 22.09
C SER A 509 -4.94 20.29 21.72
N GLU A 510 -4.59 19.07 22.17
CA GLU A 510 -3.25 18.49 22.01
C GLU A 510 -3.14 17.61 20.74
N ALA A 511 -2.18 17.93 19.88
CA ALA A 511 -1.82 17.10 18.72
C ALA A 511 -0.46 16.40 18.91
N ILE A 512 -0.35 15.15 18.44
CA ILE A 512 0.95 14.47 18.33
C ILE A 512 1.44 14.59 16.88
N ILE A 513 2.47 15.41 16.65
CA ILE A 513 3.09 15.59 15.33
C ILE A 513 4.07 14.45 15.08
N SER A 514 3.70 13.54 14.19
CA SER A 514 4.60 12.52 13.65
C SER A 514 5.30 13.06 12.41
N VAL A 515 6.62 13.02 12.37
CA VAL A 515 7.42 13.47 11.22
C VAL A 515 7.66 12.32 10.25
N LEU A 516 7.47 12.56 8.95
CA LEU A 516 7.69 11.58 7.88
C LEU A 516 8.63 12.15 6.81
N LEU A 517 9.70 11.45 6.50
CA LEU A 517 10.64 11.88 5.47
C LEU A 517 9.98 11.90 4.09
N LYS A 518 10.14 13.01 3.35
CA LYS A 518 9.74 13.10 1.94
C LYS A 518 10.59 12.14 1.09
N PRO A 519 9.97 11.32 0.21
CA PRO A 519 10.70 10.34 -0.59
C PRO A 519 11.84 10.97 -1.42
N GLY A 520 13.02 10.34 -1.39
CA GLY A 520 14.18 10.76 -2.19
C GLY A 520 14.87 12.05 -1.76
N LYS A 521 14.44 12.67 -0.64
CA LYS A 521 15.06 13.88 -0.10
C LYS A 521 16.16 13.55 0.93
N ASN A 522 17.06 14.51 1.16
CA ASN A 522 18.14 14.37 2.12
C ASN A 522 17.57 14.20 3.54
N LYS A 523 17.96 13.11 4.22
CA LYS A 523 17.53 12.78 5.59
C LYS A 523 18.04 13.75 6.64
N GLN A 524 19.11 14.47 6.37
CA GLN A 524 19.76 15.35 7.33
C GLN A 524 19.05 16.71 7.48
N SER A 525 18.12 17.06 6.59
CA SER A 525 17.42 18.36 6.66
C SER A 525 16.02 18.23 7.26
N CYS A 526 15.73 18.99 8.32
CA CYS A 526 14.41 19.05 8.95
C CYS A 526 13.29 19.46 7.99
N ALA A 527 13.58 20.38 7.05
CA ALA A 527 12.62 20.84 6.05
C ALA A 527 12.11 19.71 5.13
N ASN A 528 12.89 18.64 4.96
CA ASN A 528 12.53 17.47 4.18
C ASN A 528 11.58 16.50 4.90
N TYR A 529 11.25 16.75 6.16
CA TYR A 529 10.24 15.99 6.89
C TYR A 529 8.88 16.68 6.79
N ARG A 530 7.83 15.88 6.60
CA ARG A 530 6.43 16.29 6.60
C ARG A 530 5.84 16.08 8.00
N PRO A 531 5.30 17.13 8.66
CA PRO A 531 4.59 16.98 9.91
C PRO A 531 3.20 16.38 9.64
N ILE A 532 2.81 15.36 10.40
CA ILE A 532 1.45 14.81 10.40
C ILE A 532 0.90 14.88 11.82
N SER A 533 -0.12 15.72 12.01
CA SER A 533 -0.86 15.86 13.26
C SER A 533 -1.76 14.64 13.49
N VAL A 534 -1.41 13.82 14.47
CA VAL A 534 -2.22 12.69 14.93
C VAL A 534 -3.15 13.20 16.03
N LEU A 535 -4.41 13.40 15.64
CA LEU A 535 -5.49 13.93 16.50
C LEU A 535 -6.38 12.80 17.03
N ASN A 536 -7.08 13.06 18.14
CA ASN A 536 -8.05 12.13 18.74
C ASN A 536 -9.19 11.78 17.77
N ILE A 537 -9.84 10.65 17.98
CA ILE A 537 -10.87 10.14 17.06
C ILE A 537 -12.20 10.88 17.23
N ASP A 538 -12.57 11.26 18.44
CA ASP A 538 -13.74 12.11 18.74
C ASP A 538 -13.63 13.51 18.09
N TYR A 539 -12.46 14.16 18.16
CA TYR A 539 -12.16 15.35 17.37
C TYR A 539 -12.41 15.13 15.87
N LYS A 540 -11.98 13.96 15.35
CA LYS A 540 -12.18 13.60 13.94
C LYS A 540 -13.65 13.34 13.61
N ILE A 541 -14.45 12.85 14.56
CA ILE A 541 -15.89 12.68 14.37
C ILE A 541 -16.52 14.07 14.17
N TYR A 542 -16.28 15.01 15.08
CA TYR A 542 -16.79 16.38 14.98
C TYR A 542 -16.37 17.06 13.66
N THR A 543 -15.07 17.10 13.38
CA THR A 543 -14.55 17.75 12.18
C THR A 543 -15.01 17.09 10.88
N SER A 544 -15.27 15.78 10.87
CA SER A 544 -15.81 15.09 9.69
C SER A 544 -17.27 15.46 9.44
N ILE A 545 -18.08 15.65 10.48
CA ILE A 545 -19.47 16.09 10.35
C ILE A 545 -19.52 17.49 9.73
N ILE A 546 -18.78 18.44 10.30
CA ILE A 546 -18.69 19.82 9.77
C ILE A 546 -18.16 19.82 8.32
N CYS A 547 -17.10 19.07 8.05
CA CYS A 547 -16.54 18.95 6.70
C CYS A 547 -17.56 18.37 5.70
N ASN A 548 -18.31 17.34 6.08
CA ASN A 548 -19.34 16.76 5.22
C ASN A 548 -20.45 17.76 4.89
N ARG A 549 -20.85 18.62 5.83
CA ARG A 549 -21.83 19.69 5.61
C ARG A 549 -21.30 20.76 4.65
N ILE A 550 -20.05 21.21 4.80
CA ILE A 550 -19.45 22.19 3.86
C ILE A 550 -19.32 21.58 2.45
N ASN A 551 -18.91 20.32 2.35
CA ASN A 551 -18.69 19.65 1.06
C ASN A 551 -19.98 19.46 0.22
N THR A 552 -21.17 19.73 0.76
CA THR A 552 -22.40 19.67 -0.06
C THR A 552 -22.54 20.86 -1.00
N PHE A 553 -21.98 22.02 -0.64
CA PHE A 553 -22.05 23.26 -1.42
C PHE A 553 -20.66 23.83 -1.78
N LEU A 554 -19.57 23.21 -1.31
CA LEU A 554 -18.21 23.65 -1.65
C LEU A 554 -17.94 23.78 -3.16
N PRO A 555 -18.41 22.86 -4.05
CA PRO A 555 -18.20 23.02 -5.49
C PRO A 555 -18.86 24.27 -6.08
N ASP A 556 -19.87 24.83 -5.42
CA ASP A 556 -20.65 25.98 -5.90
C ASP A 556 -19.94 27.32 -5.58
N ILE A 557 -19.02 27.32 -4.63
CA ILE A 557 -18.31 28.53 -4.15
C ILE A 557 -16.80 28.52 -4.47
N ILE A 558 -16.28 27.45 -5.06
CA ILE A 558 -14.89 27.32 -5.48
C ILE A 558 -14.85 27.17 -7.00
N ASP A 559 -14.11 28.02 -7.71
CA ASP A 559 -14.03 27.95 -9.17
C ASP A 559 -13.41 26.63 -9.67
N GLU A 560 -13.75 26.20 -10.89
CA GLU A 560 -13.22 24.98 -11.51
C GLU A 560 -11.70 24.97 -11.72
N ASP A 561 -11.01 26.11 -11.58
CA ASP A 561 -9.54 26.18 -11.53
C ASP A 561 -8.96 25.30 -10.41
N GLN A 562 -9.65 25.18 -9.27
CA GLN A 562 -9.27 24.32 -8.17
C GLN A 562 -9.88 22.92 -8.31
N THR A 563 -9.03 21.95 -8.63
CA THR A 563 -9.43 20.54 -8.78
C THR A 563 -9.03 19.66 -7.60
N GLY A 564 -8.23 20.20 -6.67
CA GLY A 564 -7.78 19.50 -5.47
C GLY A 564 -8.83 19.47 -4.37
N PHE A 565 -9.13 18.27 -3.86
CA PHE A 565 -10.04 18.05 -2.72
C PHE A 565 -11.50 18.50 -2.89
N ILE A 566 -11.91 18.95 -4.08
CA ILE A 566 -13.30 19.28 -4.40
C ILE A 566 -14.02 18.05 -4.94
N LYS A 567 -15.25 17.82 -4.46
CA LYS A 567 -16.07 16.68 -4.89
C LYS A 567 -16.29 16.73 -6.40
N SER A 568 -16.23 15.57 -7.05
CA SER A 568 -16.41 15.38 -8.50
C SER A 568 -15.33 15.97 -9.42
N ARG A 569 -14.32 16.66 -8.89
CA ARG A 569 -13.15 17.14 -9.67
C ARG A 569 -11.97 16.18 -9.54
N GLN A 570 -11.12 16.11 -10.56
CA GLN A 570 -10.05 15.11 -10.65
C GLN A 570 -8.73 15.74 -11.11
N THR A 571 -7.61 15.17 -10.67
CA THR A 571 -6.26 15.66 -10.99
C THR A 571 -5.99 15.76 -12.49
N HIS A 572 -6.54 14.85 -13.30
CA HIS A 572 -6.33 14.89 -14.75
C HIS A 572 -7.08 16.03 -15.45
N ASP A 573 -8.05 16.68 -14.80
CA ASP A 573 -8.78 17.78 -15.41
C ASP A 573 -7.82 18.93 -15.69
N ASN A 574 -7.01 19.28 -14.69
CA ASN A 574 -5.95 20.28 -14.83
C ASN A 574 -4.80 19.81 -15.73
N ILE A 575 -4.42 18.53 -15.71
CA ILE A 575 -3.37 18.02 -16.62
C ILE A 575 -3.83 18.17 -18.07
N ARG A 576 -5.03 17.71 -18.41
CA ARG A 576 -5.57 17.73 -19.77
C ARG A 576 -5.79 19.17 -20.25
N ARG A 577 -6.30 20.05 -19.39
CA ARG A 577 -6.37 21.50 -19.66
C ARG A 577 -4.99 22.07 -19.98
N THR A 578 -3.98 21.84 -19.12
CA THR A 578 -2.63 22.33 -19.37
C THR A 578 -2.09 21.86 -20.73
N LEU A 579 -2.30 20.59 -21.08
CA LEU A 579 -1.82 20.06 -22.37
C LEU A 579 -2.44 20.78 -23.56
N HIS A 580 -3.74 21.08 -23.54
CA HIS A 580 -4.40 21.88 -24.58
C HIS A 580 -3.82 23.29 -24.69
N LEU A 581 -3.66 23.97 -23.55
CA LEU A 581 -3.13 25.33 -23.54
C LEU A 581 -1.69 25.38 -24.08
N THR A 582 -0.84 24.41 -23.71
CA THR A 582 0.53 24.31 -24.23
C THR A 582 0.59 23.96 -25.71
N GLU A 583 -0.28 23.07 -26.18
CA GLU A 583 -0.34 22.68 -27.60
C GLU A 583 -0.76 23.87 -28.46
N ARG A 584 -1.80 24.61 -28.01
CA ARG A 584 -2.24 25.83 -28.65
C ARG A 584 -1.13 26.88 -28.70
N ALA A 585 -0.50 27.17 -27.56
CA ALA A 585 0.57 28.16 -27.50
C ALA A 585 1.69 27.84 -28.49
N GLN A 586 2.08 26.57 -28.59
CA GLN A 586 3.08 26.11 -29.55
C GLN A 586 2.61 26.25 -31.00
N ARG A 587 1.39 25.78 -31.32
CA ARG A 587 0.82 25.73 -32.67
C ARG A 587 0.54 27.12 -33.25
N GLU A 588 0.01 28.03 -32.43
CA GLU A 588 -0.37 29.38 -32.82
C GLU A 588 0.76 30.40 -32.60
N HIS A 589 1.96 29.93 -32.24
CA HIS A 589 3.13 30.78 -31.98
C HIS A 589 2.90 31.87 -30.92
N ILE A 590 2.07 31.59 -29.91
CA ILE A 590 1.73 32.54 -28.84
C ILE A 590 2.87 32.57 -27.82
N SER A 591 3.36 33.77 -27.51
CA SER A 591 4.39 33.97 -26.48
C SER A 591 3.82 33.70 -25.09
N THR A 592 4.18 32.55 -24.51
CA THR A 592 3.56 32.02 -23.30
C THR A 592 4.60 31.46 -22.33
N VAL A 593 4.37 31.63 -21.03
CA VAL A 593 5.14 30.98 -19.96
C VAL A 593 4.19 30.23 -19.03
N LEU A 594 4.51 28.97 -18.77
CA LEU A 594 3.93 28.21 -17.67
C LEU A 594 4.81 28.35 -16.44
N LEU A 595 4.24 28.85 -15.34
CA LEU A 595 4.89 28.92 -14.04
C LEU A 595 4.27 27.90 -13.09
N SER A 596 5.02 26.86 -12.72
CA SER A 596 4.62 25.89 -11.69
C SER A 596 5.23 26.30 -10.35
N ILE A 597 4.40 26.75 -9.43
CA ILE A 597 4.78 27.41 -8.17
C ILE A 597 4.65 26.42 -7.01
N ASP A 598 5.74 26.23 -6.25
CA ASP A 598 5.75 25.44 -5.01
C ASP A 598 5.53 26.39 -3.82
N ALA A 599 4.51 26.14 -3.01
CA ALA A 599 4.31 26.89 -1.76
C ALA A 599 5.19 26.34 -0.62
N GLU A 600 5.76 27.23 0.17
CA GLU A 600 6.54 26.84 1.33
C GLU A 600 5.62 26.41 2.48
N LYS A 601 5.46 25.10 2.64
CA LYS A 601 4.71 24.48 3.76
C LYS A 601 3.29 25.05 3.88
N ALA A 602 2.57 25.17 2.76
CA ALA A 602 1.28 25.87 2.64
C ALA A 602 0.30 25.65 3.81
N PHE A 603 -0.03 24.39 4.12
CA PHE A 603 -0.93 24.03 5.23
C PHE A 603 -0.42 24.42 6.62
N ASP A 604 0.90 24.52 6.81
CA ASP A 604 1.54 24.89 8.08
C ASP A 604 1.63 26.43 8.25
N CYS A 605 1.54 27.19 7.15
CA CYS A 605 1.71 28.64 7.13
C CYS A 605 0.41 29.45 7.10
N VAL A 606 -0.76 28.80 6.98
CA VAL A 606 -2.09 29.47 6.94
C VAL A 606 -2.30 30.34 8.18
N ASN A 607 -2.43 31.66 7.98
CA ASN A 607 -2.82 32.62 9.00
C ASN A 607 -4.32 32.47 9.31
N TRP A 608 -4.67 32.30 10.58
CA TRP A 608 -6.05 32.07 11.01
C TRP A 608 -6.94 33.30 10.88
N GLU A 609 -6.42 34.48 11.22
CA GLU A 609 -7.17 35.74 11.11
C GLU A 609 -7.62 35.96 9.66
N PHE A 610 -6.70 35.85 8.70
CA PHE A 610 -7.04 35.94 7.27
C PHE A 610 -8.06 34.87 6.85
N LEU A 611 -7.89 33.62 7.28
CA LEU A 611 -8.85 32.55 6.98
C LEU A 611 -10.27 32.90 7.47
N PHE A 612 -10.41 33.44 8.67
CA PHE A 612 -11.74 33.79 9.21
C PHE A 612 -12.37 34.95 8.45
N LEU A 613 -11.59 35.96 8.07
CA LEU A 613 -12.06 37.07 7.22
C LEU A 613 -12.54 36.59 5.84
N VAL A 614 -11.86 35.59 5.26
CA VAL A 614 -12.29 34.97 3.99
C VAL A 614 -13.65 34.27 4.16
N LEU A 615 -13.85 33.54 5.26
CA LEU A 615 -15.14 32.90 5.53
C LEU A 615 -16.26 33.93 5.69
N GLU A 616 -16.01 35.03 6.40
CA GLU A 616 -16.96 36.14 6.54
C GLU A 616 -17.33 36.72 5.16
N LYS A 617 -16.33 37.02 4.32
CA LYS A 617 -16.54 37.54 2.95
C LYS A 617 -17.33 36.56 2.07
N MET A 618 -17.14 35.26 2.22
CA MET A 618 -17.88 34.23 1.50
C MET A 618 -19.27 33.93 2.12
N GLY A 619 -19.79 34.78 3.00
CA GLY A 619 -21.16 34.69 3.52
C GLY A 619 -21.36 33.70 4.66
N PHE A 620 -20.29 33.18 5.28
CA PHE A 620 -20.42 32.41 6.52
C PHE A 620 -20.82 33.36 7.65
N ASN A 621 -21.97 33.13 8.26
CA ASN A 621 -22.42 33.97 9.37
C ASN A 621 -21.53 33.78 10.61
N ASN A 622 -21.68 34.70 11.58
CA ASN A 622 -20.87 34.70 12.81
C ASN A 622 -20.86 33.33 13.50
N LYS A 623 -22.01 32.65 13.60
CA LYS A 623 -22.10 31.33 14.23
C LYS A 623 -21.30 30.26 13.48
N SER A 624 -21.37 30.23 12.14
CA SER A 624 -20.60 29.32 11.28
C SER A 624 -19.09 29.55 11.44
N VAL A 625 -18.67 30.82 11.50
CA VAL A 625 -17.26 31.18 11.70
C VAL A 625 -16.77 30.77 13.10
N GLU A 626 -17.57 31.00 14.14
CA GLU A 626 -17.25 30.61 15.53
C GLU A 626 -17.11 29.09 15.70
N ILE A 627 -17.94 28.29 15.02
CA ILE A 627 -17.82 26.82 14.98
C ILE A 627 -16.43 26.40 14.48
N ILE A 628 -15.89 27.08 13.47
CA ILE A 628 -14.57 26.79 12.91
C ILE A 628 -13.47 27.35 13.81
N LYS A 629 -13.60 28.58 14.32
CA LYS A 629 -12.66 29.21 15.26
C LYS A 629 -12.45 28.38 16.52
N THR A 630 -13.51 27.79 17.07
CA THR A 630 -13.49 26.95 18.29
C THR A 630 -12.44 25.83 18.18
N ILE A 631 -12.29 25.23 16.99
CA ILE A 631 -11.34 24.14 16.72
C ILE A 631 -9.88 24.60 16.86
N TYR A 632 -9.62 25.89 16.63
CA TYR A 632 -8.32 26.55 16.70
C TYR A 632 -8.09 27.32 18.00
N SER A 633 -8.96 27.14 19.02
CA SER A 633 -8.77 27.76 20.33
C SER A 633 -7.58 27.11 21.08
N GLN A 634 -6.48 27.85 21.19
CA GLN A 634 -5.25 27.49 21.92
C GLN A 634 -4.68 26.07 21.66
N PRO A 635 -4.47 25.63 20.41
CA PRO A 635 -3.82 24.36 20.14
C PRO A 635 -2.44 24.23 20.72
N THR A 636 -2.13 23.01 21.13
CA THR A 636 -0.80 22.59 21.50
C THR A 636 -0.35 21.37 20.70
N ALA A 637 0.96 21.17 20.60
CA ALA A 637 1.53 20.03 19.93
C ALA A 637 2.76 19.47 20.66
N LYS A 638 2.97 18.16 20.50
CA LYS A 638 4.20 17.44 20.85
C LYS A 638 4.76 16.76 19.60
N ILE A 639 6.07 16.66 19.48
CA ILE A 639 6.70 15.98 18.33
C ILE A 639 7.04 14.55 18.71
N LYS A 640 6.75 13.61 17.82
CA LYS A 640 7.12 12.21 17.96
C LYS A 640 8.35 11.88 17.11
N ILE A 641 9.49 11.69 17.76
CA ILE A 641 10.77 11.31 17.14
C ILE A 641 11.18 9.93 17.64
N ASN A 642 11.39 8.96 16.72
CA ASN A 642 11.86 7.60 17.05
C ASN A 642 11.05 6.88 18.16
N GLY A 643 9.76 7.23 18.29
CA GLY A 643 8.85 6.70 19.29
C GLY A 643 8.81 7.46 20.62
N ASN A 644 9.73 8.41 20.85
CA ASN A 644 9.72 9.31 22.01
C ASN A 644 8.90 10.57 21.71
N LEU A 645 8.31 11.17 22.74
CA LEU A 645 7.59 12.45 22.66
C LEU A 645 8.46 13.57 23.24
N THR A 646 8.47 14.72 22.56
CA THR A 646 9.11 15.94 23.03
C THR A 646 8.19 16.72 23.98
N GLY A 647 8.70 17.82 24.53
CA GLY A 647 7.88 18.79 25.27
C GLY A 647 6.78 19.44 24.41
N THR A 648 5.77 19.99 25.08
CA THR A 648 4.62 20.66 24.47
C THR A 648 4.98 22.08 24.02
N PHE A 649 4.44 22.52 22.87
CA PHE A 649 4.48 23.93 22.43
C PHE A 649 3.13 24.35 21.83
N LYS A 650 2.85 25.66 21.80
CA LYS A 650 1.62 26.24 21.23
C LYS A 650 1.73 26.36 19.70
N LEU A 651 0.61 26.23 19.00
CA LEU A 651 0.50 26.57 17.57
C LEU A 651 -0.21 27.93 17.45
N GLU A 652 0.26 28.77 16.54
CA GLU A 652 -0.31 30.12 16.28
C GLU A 652 -0.87 30.25 14.86
N ARG A 653 -0.55 29.29 14.00
CA ARG A 653 -1.02 29.18 12.62
C ARG A 653 -1.09 27.71 12.20
N SER A 654 -1.57 27.43 10.98
CA SER A 654 -1.79 26.11 10.35
C SER A 654 -3.21 25.59 10.42
N THR A 655 -3.64 24.89 9.37
CA THR A 655 -4.88 24.10 9.37
C THR A 655 -4.71 22.69 9.95
N ARG A 656 -3.52 22.32 10.47
CA ARG A 656 -3.12 21.01 11.03
C ARG A 656 -3.19 19.84 10.04
N GLN A 657 -2.05 19.47 9.44
CA GLN A 657 -1.97 18.34 8.49
C GLN A 657 -2.37 17.00 9.12
N GLY A 658 -3.61 16.54 8.90
CA GLY A 658 -4.15 15.31 9.47
C GLY A 658 -5.57 15.45 10.03
N CYS A 659 -6.08 16.68 10.13
CA CYS A 659 -7.50 16.96 10.35
C CYS A 659 -8.29 16.79 9.03
N GLY A 660 -9.52 16.27 9.13
CA GLY A 660 -10.38 16.03 7.96
C GLY A 660 -10.94 17.30 7.33
N LEU A 661 -11.00 18.40 8.09
CA LEU A 661 -11.51 19.71 7.66
C LEU A 661 -10.44 20.57 6.98
N SER A 662 -9.15 20.30 7.20
CA SER A 662 -8.04 21.12 6.69
C SER A 662 -8.03 21.31 5.17
N PRO A 663 -8.27 20.27 4.33
CA PRO A 663 -8.26 20.46 2.88
C PRO A 663 -9.39 21.38 2.40
N THR A 664 -10.57 21.27 2.99
CA THR A 664 -11.73 22.13 2.69
C THR A 664 -11.45 23.58 3.08
N LEU A 665 -10.90 23.82 4.28
CA LEU A 665 -10.52 25.17 4.70
C LEU A 665 -9.39 25.76 3.85
N PHE A 666 -8.45 24.92 3.39
CA PHE A 666 -7.39 25.39 2.51
C PHE A 666 -7.92 25.78 1.12
N ALA A 667 -8.90 25.05 0.58
CA ALA A 667 -9.55 25.42 -0.68
C ALA A 667 -10.24 26.79 -0.57
N LEU A 668 -10.95 27.05 0.53
CA LEU A 668 -11.56 28.36 0.81
C LEU A 668 -10.49 29.45 0.98
N PHE A 669 -9.42 29.16 1.73
CA PHE A 669 -8.33 30.09 1.98
C PHE A 669 -7.61 30.57 0.72
N ILE A 670 -7.41 29.70 -0.28
CA ILE A 670 -6.66 30.03 -1.49
C ILE A 670 -7.54 30.65 -2.59
N GLU A 671 -8.86 30.54 -2.49
CA GLU A 671 -9.80 31.07 -3.50
C GLU A 671 -9.69 32.58 -3.73
N PRO A 672 -9.48 33.45 -2.71
CA PRO A 672 -9.25 34.87 -2.94
C PRO A 672 -8.04 35.17 -3.82
N LEU A 673 -6.94 34.41 -3.68
CA LEU A 673 -5.79 34.55 -4.58
C LEU A 673 -6.18 34.17 -6.01
N ALA A 674 -6.93 33.08 -6.16
CA ALA A 674 -7.38 32.60 -7.46
C ALA A 674 -8.28 33.64 -8.15
N GLN A 675 -9.23 34.21 -7.42
CA GLN A 675 -10.14 35.25 -7.90
C GLN A 675 -9.38 36.52 -8.29
N ALA A 676 -8.46 36.98 -7.44
CA ALA A 676 -7.64 38.16 -7.72
C ALA A 676 -6.83 38.02 -9.02
N ILE A 677 -6.34 36.82 -9.31
CA ILE A 677 -5.61 36.56 -10.56
C ILE A 677 -6.56 36.56 -11.77
N ARG A 678 -7.78 36.03 -11.62
CA ARG A 678 -8.80 36.04 -12.69
C ARG A 678 -9.22 37.45 -13.06
N GLU A 679 -9.57 38.27 -12.07
CA GLU A 679 -10.10 39.62 -12.26
C GLU A 679 -9.06 40.61 -12.79
N LYS A 680 -7.77 40.40 -12.50
CA LYS A 680 -6.73 41.36 -12.84
C LYS A 680 -6.44 41.39 -14.35
N PRO A 681 -6.75 42.48 -15.07
CA PRO A 681 -6.66 42.52 -16.53
C PRO A 681 -5.23 42.59 -17.06
N GLU A 682 -4.27 43.06 -16.26
CA GLU A 682 -2.85 43.14 -16.61
C GLU A 682 -2.14 41.79 -16.53
N ILE A 683 -2.76 40.79 -15.88
CA ILE A 683 -2.30 39.41 -15.92
C ILE A 683 -3.02 38.75 -17.09
N LYS A 684 -2.34 38.60 -18.23
CA LYS A 684 -2.90 37.96 -19.42
C LYS A 684 -2.72 36.45 -19.37
N GLY A 685 -3.80 35.72 -19.56
CA GLY A 685 -3.84 34.26 -19.63
C GLY A 685 -3.92 33.74 -21.04
N VAL A 686 -3.88 32.41 -21.18
CA VAL A 686 -4.05 31.77 -22.49
C VAL A 686 -5.52 31.73 -22.87
N SER A 687 -5.89 32.40 -23.97
CA SER A 687 -7.29 32.48 -24.40
C SER A 687 -7.67 31.30 -25.30
N MET A 688 -8.77 30.60 -24.98
CA MET A 688 -9.29 29.49 -25.79
C MET A 688 -10.82 29.50 -25.83
N ASN A 689 -11.39 29.50 -27.03
CA ASN A 689 -12.83 29.54 -27.30
C ASN A 689 -13.59 30.65 -26.54
N GLY A 690 -12.98 31.84 -26.46
CA GLY A 690 -13.57 32.99 -25.75
C GLY A 690 -13.39 32.98 -24.23
N VAL A 691 -12.72 31.97 -23.66
CA VAL A 691 -12.40 31.89 -22.22
C VAL A 691 -10.90 32.10 -22.00
N GLU A 692 -10.56 33.02 -21.10
CA GLU A 692 -9.17 33.27 -20.71
C GLU A 692 -8.75 32.35 -19.55
N HIS A 693 -7.70 31.57 -19.75
CA HIS A 693 -7.16 30.66 -18.74
C HIS A 693 -5.88 31.20 -18.12
N LYS A 694 -5.94 31.71 -16.88
CA LYS A 694 -4.77 32.28 -16.17
C LYS A 694 -4.11 31.33 -15.20
N ILE A 695 -4.89 30.46 -14.54
CA ILE A 695 -4.40 29.61 -13.43
C ILE A 695 -5.05 28.21 -13.41
N GLY A 696 -4.38 27.29 -12.74
CA GLY A 696 -4.90 26.01 -12.29
C GLY A 696 -4.35 25.67 -10.90
N LEU A 697 -5.19 25.12 -10.04
CA LEU A 697 -4.86 24.78 -8.66
C LEU A 697 -5.17 23.31 -8.37
N PHE A 698 -4.27 22.64 -7.66
CA PHE A 698 -4.53 21.36 -7.02
C PHE A 698 -4.04 21.41 -5.58
N ALA A 699 -4.93 21.82 -4.68
CA ALA A 699 -4.56 22.21 -3.32
C ALA A 699 -3.47 23.30 -3.35
N ASP A 700 -2.26 23.00 -2.84
CA ASP A 700 -1.12 23.91 -2.77
C ASP A 700 -0.26 23.97 -4.05
N ASP A 701 -0.45 23.05 -5.00
CA ASP A 701 0.22 23.10 -6.30
C ASP A 701 -0.51 24.11 -7.21
N LEU A 702 0.16 25.23 -7.53
CA LEU A 702 -0.36 26.30 -8.41
C LEU A 702 0.40 26.29 -9.73
N ILE A 703 -0.33 26.25 -10.85
CA ILE A 703 0.23 26.52 -12.19
C ILE A 703 -0.42 27.77 -12.77
N ALA A 704 0.40 28.69 -13.27
CA ALA A 704 -0.05 29.88 -13.99
C ALA A 704 0.25 29.71 -15.48
N TYR A 705 -0.71 30.11 -16.32
CA TYR A 705 -0.59 30.16 -17.78
C TYR A 705 -0.56 31.63 -18.15
N LEU A 706 0.62 32.18 -18.47
CA LEU A 706 0.80 33.61 -18.69
C LEU A 706 1.16 33.89 -20.15
N GLU A 707 0.29 34.61 -20.85
CA GLU A 707 0.61 35.25 -22.13
C GLU A 707 1.31 36.59 -21.88
N GLN A 708 2.02 37.10 -22.90
CA GLN A 708 2.78 38.35 -22.83
C GLN A 708 3.66 38.42 -21.57
N PRO A 709 4.65 37.51 -21.43
CA PRO A 709 5.28 37.26 -20.14
C PRO A 709 6.02 38.47 -19.55
N GLU A 710 6.52 39.37 -20.40
CA GLU A 710 7.21 40.60 -19.99
C GLU A 710 6.31 41.55 -19.16
N SER A 711 5.02 41.63 -19.47
CA SER A 711 4.05 42.47 -18.74
C SER A 711 3.33 41.69 -17.63
N SER A 712 2.96 40.44 -17.90
CA SER A 712 2.17 39.61 -16.98
C SER A 712 2.96 39.14 -15.75
N ILE A 713 4.22 38.74 -15.89
CA ILE A 713 5.01 38.16 -14.79
C ILE A 713 5.22 39.17 -13.64
N PRO A 714 5.63 40.44 -13.89
CA PRO A 714 5.79 41.42 -12.80
C PRO A 714 4.50 41.64 -12.01
N GLN A 715 3.34 41.74 -12.69
CA GLN A 715 2.05 41.97 -12.04
C GLN A 715 1.60 40.76 -11.23
N PHE A 716 1.81 39.56 -11.77
CA PHE A 716 1.52 38.30 -11.11
C PHE A 716 2.38 38.12 -9.85
N MET A 717 3.69 38.39 -9.92
CA MET A 717 4.59 38.29 -8.76
C MET A 717 4.30 39.35 -7.70
N LYS A 718 3.92 40.58 -8.09
CA LYS A 718 3.48 41.62 -7.16
C LYS A 718 2.23 41.20 -6.38
N LEU A 719 1.26 40.59 -7.07
CA LEU A 719 0.03 40.07 -6.44
C LEU A 719 0.35 38.94 -5.45
N LEU A 720 1.23 38.00 -5.82
CA LEU A 720 1.68 36.94 -4.92
C LEU A 720 2.38 37.49 -3.67
N GLY A 721 3.25 38.49 -3.80
CA GLY A 721 3.90 39.13 -2.65
C GLY A 721 2.91 39.86 -1.74
N THR A 722 1.89 40.50 -2.33
CA THR A 722 0.81 41.14 -1.57
C THR A 722 0.03 40.08 -0.78
N PHE A 723 -0.35 38.98 -1.43
CA PHE A 723 -1.07 37.89 -0.79
C PHE A 723 -0.24 37.18 0.30
N GLU A 724 1.08 37.03 0.11
CA GLU A 724 1.99 36.49 1.14
C GLU A 724 1.93 37.32 2.42
N ASN A 725 1.99 38.65 2.31
CA ASN A 725 1.94 39.57 3.45
C ASN A 725 0.58 39.55 4.21
N LEU A 726 -0.52 39.37 3.47
CA LEU A 726 -1.87 39.34 4.02
C LEU A 726 -2.20 37.99 4.69
N SER A 727 -1.82 36.88 4.04
CA SER A 727 -2.33 35.54 4.35
C SER A 727 -1.29 34.59 4.97
N GLY A 728 0.00 34.93 4.88
CA GLY A 728 1.11 34.04 5.22
C GLY A 728 1.43 32.99 4.15
N TYR A 729 0.74 32.99 3.00
CA TYR A 729 1.01 32.08 1.88
C TYR A 729 2.31 32.45 1.16
N LYS A 730 3.39 31.79 1.56
CA LYS A 730 4.73 32.06 1.03
C LYS A 730 5.10 31.16 -0.14
N ILE A 731 5.60 31.75 -1.22
CA ILE A 731 6.08 31.01 -2.40
C ILE A 731 7.54 30.60 -2.26
N ASN A 732 7.90 29.46 -2.85
CA ASN A 732 9.28 28.98 -2.94
C ASN A 732 9.85 29.24 -4.34
N ILE A 733 10.45 30.42 -4.52
CA ILE A 733 11.05 30.84 -5.81
C ILE A 733 12.09 29.81 -6.29
N SER A 734 12.93 29.27 -5.40
CA SER A 734 14.00 28.33 -5.76
C SER A 734 13.52 26.99 -6.33
N LYS A 735 12.25 26.63 -6.09
CA LYS A 735 11.62 25.42 -6.61
C LYS A 735 10.58 25.69 -7.69
N THR A 736 10.26 26.96 -7.94
CA THR A 736 9.35 27.35 -9.01
C THR A 736 9.96 26.93 -10.34
N GLN A 737 9.18 26.23 -11.15
CA GLN A 737 9.62 25.69 -12.44
C GLN A 737 8.96 26.47 -13.56
N THR A 738 9.70 26.70 -14.64
CA THR A 738 9.19 27.47 -15.79
C THR A 738 9.25 26.65 -17.06
N LEU A 739 8.24 26.74 -17.91
CA LEU A 739 8.26 26.19 -19.26
C LEU A 739 7.85 27.29 -20.23
N THR A 740 8.75 27.65 -21.15
CA THR A 740 8.52 28.74 -22.11
C THR A 740 8.08 28.20 -23.47
N PHE A 741 7.16 28.91 -24.13
CA PHE A 741 6.68 28.62 -25.48
C PHE A 741 6.73 29.91 -26.29
N ASN A 742 7.45 29.90 -27.42
CA ASN A 742 7.65 31.08 -28.27
C ASN A 742 8.08 32.34 -27.49
N TYR A 743 8.90 32.17 -26.45
CA TYR A 743 9.33 33.24 -25.57
C TYR A 743 10.76 33.04 -25.08
N VAL A 744 11.54 34.11 -25.13
CA VAL A 744 12.87 34.21 -24.54
C VAL A 744 12.87 35.40 -23.57
N PRO A 745 13.18 35.20 -22.29
CA PRO A 745 13.05 36.26 -21.29
C PRO A 745 14.09 37.37 -21.49
N SER A 746 13.65 38.62 -21.33
CA SER A 746 14.52 39.80 -21.31
C SER A 746 15.49 39.79 -20.11
N GLU A 747 16.55 40.60 -20.17
CA GLU A 747 17.49 40.75 -19.04
C GLU A 747 16.79 41.26 -17.77
N TYR A 748 15.83 42.18 -17.93
CA TYR A 748 15.00 42.69 -16.82
C TYR A 748 14.29 41.54 -16.09
N ILE A 749 13.60 40.66 -16.84
CA ILE A 749 12.86 39.53 -16.26
C ILE A 749 13.83 38.53 -15.59
N ARG A 750 14.96 38.21 -16.22
CA ARG A 750 15.95 37.27 -15.64
C ARG A 750 16.58 37.79 -14.35
N ASN A 751 16.90 39.09 -14.31
CA ASN A 751 17.57 39.71 -13.17
C ASN A 751 16.62 39.88 -11.97
N ASN A 752 15.38 40.28 -12.22
CA ASN A 752 14.38 40.47 -11.18
C ASN A 752 13.76 39.15 -10.69
N PHE A 753 13.51 38.23 -11.61
CA PHE A 753 12.87 36.95 -11.33
C PHE A 753 13.85 35.82 -11.67
N LYS A 754 14.60 35.40 -10.65
CA LYS A 754 15.66 34.36 -10.72
C LYS A 754 15.11 32.94 -10.91
N PHE A 755 14.18 32.77 -11.83
CA PHE A 755 13.62 31.47 -12.21
C PHE A 755 14.60 30.66 -13.06
N ASN A 756 14.35 29.35 -13.16
CA ASN A 756 15.13 28.48 -14.03
C ASN A 756 14.57 28.43 -15.46
N TRP A 757 14.93 29.42 -16.27
CA TRP A 757 14.42 29.62 -17.64
C TRP A 757 14.85 28.56 -18.67
N ASN A 758 15.87 27.74 -18.37
CA ASN A 758 16.47 26.80 -19.34
C ASN A 758 15.81 25.40 -19.30
N MET A 759 14.63 25.27 -18.72
CA MET A 759 13.94 23.99 -18.56
C MET A 759 13.20 23.59 -19.83
N THR A 760 13.39 22.34 -20.26
CA THR A 760 12.68 21.74 -21.41
C THR A 760 11.48 20.89 -21.00
N SER A 761 11.35 20.61 -19.71
CA SER A 761 10.17 19.97 -19.10
C SER A 761 9.97 20.44 -17.67
N ILE A 762 8.72 20.47 -17.23
CA ILE A 762 8.33 20.72 -15.83
C ILE A 762 7.52 19.56 -15.28
N LYS A 763 7.60 19.35 -13.97
CA LYS A 763 6.81 18.34 -13.29
C LYS A 763 5.55 18.96 -12.71
N TYR A 764 4.39 18.54 -13.21
CA TYR A 764 3.08 19.02 -12.75
C TYR A 764 2.17 17.84 -12.42
N LEU A 765 1.63 17.82 -11.20
CA LEU A 765 0.70 16.80 -10.69
C LEU A 765 1.14 15.34 -10.90
N GLY A 766 2.45 15.09 -10.98
CA GLY A 766 3.03 13.75 -11.14
C GLY A 766 3.38 13.33 -12.57
N VAL A 767 3.15 14.19 -13.57
CA VAL A 767 3.62 14.00 -14.96
C VAL A 767 4.65 15.06 -15.35
N GLU A 768 5.52 14.74 -16.28
CA GLU A 768 6.43 15.67 -16.94
C GLU A 768 5.73 16.28 -18.17
N ILE A 769 5.54 17.59 -18.17
CA ILE A 769 5.05 18.38 -19.30
C ILE A 769 6.26 18.92 -20.04
N THR A 770 6.31 18.68 -21.35
CA THR A 770 7.45 19.01 -22.22
C THR A 770 7.11 20.16 -23.16
N GLN A 771 8.11 20.95 -23.58
CA GLN A 771 7.92 21.97 -24.63
C GLN A 771 7.46 21.32 -25.95
N ASP A 772 8.05 20.17 -26.27
CA ASP A 772 7.67 19.36 -27.44
C ASP A 772 6.80 18.18 -27.01
N PHE A 773 5.57 18.14 -27.51
CA PHE A 773 4.58 17.11 -27.23
C PHE A 773 5.05 15.69 -27.64
N GLN A 774 5.92 15.55 -28.64
CA GLN A 774 6.39 14.23 -29.11
C GLN A 774 7.20 13.50 -28.03
N HIS A 775 7.88 14.24 -27.16
CA HIS A 775 8.74 13.69 -26.11
C HIS A 775 7.98 13.29 -24.83
N ILE A 776 6.69 13.60 -24.72
CA ILE A 776 5.88 13.38 -23.51
C ILE A 776 5.84 11.90 -23.09
N ASN A 777 5.77 10.98 -24.06
CA ASN A 777 5.76 9.54 -23.78
C ASN A 777 7.09 9.11 -23.15
N ILE A 778 8.20 9.38 -23.83
CA ILE A 778 9.53 8.91 -23.43
C ILE A 778 9.87 9.43 -22.04
N LYS A 779 9.65 10.73 -21.77
CA LYS A 779 9.95 11.35 -20.47
C LYS A 779 9.16 10.72 -19.32
N ASN A 780 7.87 10.45 -19.51
CA ASN A 780 7.00 9.93 -18.45
C ASN A 780 7.11 8.40 -18.24
N TYR A 781 7.06 7.61 -19.32
CA TYR A 781 7.02 6.15 -19.19
C TYR A 781 8.40 5.54 -18.88
N SER A 782 9.51 6.15 -19.34
CA SER A 782 10.86 5.63 -19.07
C SER A 782 11.19 5.65 -17.58
N GLU A 783 10.89 6.75 -16.88
CA GLU A 783 11.16 6.89 -15.46
C GLU A 783 10.36 5.87 -14.63
N VAL A 784 9.07 5.69 -14.95
CA VAL A 784 8.21 4.70 -14.31
C VAL A 784 8.71 3.28 -14.58
N GLN A 785 9.12 2.98 -15.82
CA GLN A 785 9.68 1.70 -16.19
C GLN A 785 10.96 1.37 -15.39
N ASP A 786 11.87 2.33 -15.24
CA ASP A 786 13.12 2.13 -14.50
C ASP A 786 12.88 1.97 -13.00
N LYS A 787 11.94 2.74 -12.44
CA LYS A 787 11.46 2.53 -11.06
C LYS A 787 10.88 1.13 -10.88
N ILE A 788 10.06 0.66 -11.81
CA ILE A 788 9.47 -0.70 -11.77
C ILE A 788 10.55 -1.77 -11.88
N LYS A 789 11.54 -1.62 -12.77
CA LYS A 789 12.67 -2.56 -12.88
C LYS A 789 13.45 -2.65 -11.56
N LYS A 790 13.80 -1.51 -10.96
CA LYS A 790 14.49 -1.46 -9.64
C LYS A 790 13.65 -2.11 -8.55
N ASP A 791 12.34 -1.84 -8.53
CA ASP A 791 11.42 -2.45 -7.56
C ASP A 791 11.29 -3.97 -7.77
N ILE A 792 11.23 -4.46 -9.02
CA ILE A 792 11.20 -5.89 -9.35
C ILE A 792 12.50 -6.59 -8.92
N GLU A 793 13.66 -5.99 -9.18
CA GLU A 793 14.96 -6.51 -8.72
C GLU A 793 14.97 -6.66 -7.20
N ARG A 794 14.50 -5.63 -6.51
CA ARG A 794 14.40 -5.60 -5.05
C ARG A 794 13.39 -6.61 -4.52
N TRP A 795 12.19 -6.68 -5.07
CA TRP A 795 11.15 -7.65 -4.66
C TRP A 795 11.57 -9.09 -4.95
N SER A 796 12.44 -9.33 -5.92
CA SER A 796 12.99 -10.67 -6.20
C SER A 796 13.90 -11.20 -5.07
N THR A 797 14.39 -10.31 -4.18
CA THR A 797 15.12 -10.71 -2.95
C THR A 797 14.18 -11.27 -1.87
N LEU A 798 12.88 -10.96 -1.96
CA LEU A 798 11.88 -11.35 -0.98
C LEU A 798 11.43 -12.81 -1.20
N PRO A 799 11.06 -13.54 -0.13
CA PRO A 799 10.55 -14.92 -0.23
C PRO A 799 9.07 -14.95 -0.68
N LEU A 800 8.78 -14.44 -1.88
CA LEU A 800 7.43 -14.35 -2.44
C LEU A 800 7.00 -15.63 -3.18
N ASP A 801 5.75 -16.05 -2.97
CA ASP A 801 5.10 -17.08 -3.79
C ASP A 801 4.52 -16.52 -5.10
N PHE A 802 3.95 -17.40 -5.93
CA PHE A 802 3.48 -17.08 -7.27
C PHE A 802 2.31 -16.08 -7.24
N SER A 803 1.28 -16.35 -6.43
CA SER A 803 0.13 -15.45 -6.29
C SER A 803 0.52 -14.11 -5.67
N SER A 804 1.42 -14.08 -4.69
CA SER A 804 1.92 -12.82 -4.10
C SER A 804 2.60 -11.93 -5.13
N ARG A 805 3.34 -12.49 -6.09
CA ARG A 805 3.96 -11.71 -7.18
C ARG A 805 2.91 -11.10 -8.10
N ILE A 806 1.85 -11.84 -8.44
CA ILE A 806 0.72 -11.31 -9.23
C ILE A 806 0.02 -10.18 -8.46
N GLU A 807 -0.17 -10.32 -7.17
CA GLU A 807 -0.81 -9.29 -6.34
C GLU A 807 0.07 -8.04 -6.22
N ILE A 808 1.40 -8.18 -6.14
CA ILE A 808 2.33 -7.05 -6.22
C ILE A 808 2.17 -6.30 -7.54
N VAL A 809 2.02 -7.01 -8.66
CA VAL A 809 1.75 -6.38 -9.98
C VAL A 809 0.46 -5.56 -9.90
N LYS A 810 -0.63 -6.13 -9.39
CA LYS A 810 -1.92 -5.43 -9.25
C LYS A 810 -1.87 -4.22 -8.31
N MET A 811 -1.16 -4.33 -7.19
CA MET A 811 -1.17 -3.33 -6.13
C MET A 811 -0.12 -2.23 -6.30
N ASN A 812 0.96 -2.49 -7.05
CA ASN A 812 2.09 -1.55 -7.16
C ASN A 812 2.45 -1.18 -8.61
N ILE A 813 2.37 -2.13 -9.55
CA ILE A 813 2.76 -1.87 -10.95
C ILE A 813 1.60 -1.25 -11.73
N LEU A 814 0.43 -1.92 -11.72
CA LEU A 814 -0.75 -1.45 -12.45
C LEU A 814 -1.12 0.00 -12.08
N PRO A 815 -1.22 0.42 -10.80
CA PRO A 815 -1.66 1.78 -10.47
C PRO A 815 -0.72 2.88 -11.01
N ARG A 816 0.58 2.60 -11.12
CA ARG A 816 1.56 3.56 -11.68
C ARG A 816 1.37 3.76 -13.17
N PHE A 817 1.17 2.68 -13.92
CA PHE A 817 0.85 2.78 -15.34
C PHE A 817 -0.54 3.36 -15.56
N LEU A 818 -1.52 2.94 -14.77
CA LEU A 818 -2.90 3.40 -14.88
C LEU A 818 -3.03 4.91 -14.62
N PHE A 819 -2.21 5.48 -13.74
CA PHE A 819 -2.11 6.93 -13.58
C PHE A 819 -1.67 7.62 -14.88
N LEU A 820 -0.58 7.15 -15.50
CA LEU A 820 -0.10 7.71 -16.78
C LEU A 820 -1.08 7.48 -17.93
N PHE A 821 -1.72 6.30 -17.99
CA PHE A 821 -2.72 5.97 -19.01
C PHE A 821 -3.95 6.87 -18.93
N GLN A 822 -4.27 7.39 -17.75
CA GLN A 822 -5.35 8.36 -17.58
C GLN A 822 -4.89 9.77 -17.89
N ALA A 823 -3.73 10.17 -17.35
CA ALA A 823 -3.26 11.55 -17.42
C ALA A 823 -2.78 11.98 -18.81
N LEU A 824 -2.21 11.05 -19.60
CA LEU A 824 -1.51 11.39 -20.83
C LEU A 824 -2.21 10.82 -22.08
N PRO A 825 -2.47 11.65 -23.10
CA PRO A 825 -2.90 11.23 -24.44
C PRO A 825 -1.70 10.74 -25.27
N ALA A 826 -0.89 9.84 -24.70
CA ALA A 826 0.38 9.40 -25.28
C ALA A 826 0.22 8.03 -25.97
N GLN A 827 0.61 7.95 -27.25
CA GLN A 827 0.60 6.68 -27.99
C GLN A 827 1.65 5.72 -27.46
N VAL A 828 1.21 4.59 -26.88
CA VAL A 828 2.07 3.50 -26.43
C VAL A 828 2.11 2.40 -27.50
N SER A 829 3.30 2.00 -27.92
CA SER A 829 3.47 0.99 -28.97
C SER A 829 3.18 -0.44 -28.46
N ASN A 830 2.77 -1.34 -29.35
CA ASN A 830 2.59 -2.76 -29.01
C ASN A 830 3.89 -3.42 -28.53
N THR A 831 5.05 -2.99 -29.04
CA THR A 831 6.37 -3.48 -28.63
C THR A 831 6.70 -3.09 -27.19
N GLN A 832 6.28 -1.89 -26.76
CA GLN A 832 6.44 -1.43 -25.39
C GLN A 832 5.56 -2.24 -24.42
N PHE A 833 4.28 -2.48 -24.76
CA PHE A 833 3.41 -3.37 -23.97
C PHE A 833 3.98 -4.78 -23.86
N ALA A 834 4.47 -5.36 -24.97
CA ALA A 834 5.10 -6.68 -24.96
C ALA A 834 6.36 -6.72 -24.05
N THR A 835 7.12 -5.62 -24.00
CA THR A 835 8.28 -5.49 -23.11
C THR A 835 7.89 -5.45 -21.63
N TRP A 836 6.82 -4.74 -21.30
CA TRP A 836 6.27 -4.72 -19.94
C TRP A 836 5.73 -6.10 -19.53
N ASP A 837 4.95 -6.75 -20.40
CA ASP A 837 4.44 -8.09 -20.15
C ASP A 837 5.55 -9.13 -19.99
N LYS A 838 6.60 -9.06 -20.80
CA LYS A 838 7.79 -9.91 -20.66
C LYS A 838 8.49 -9.70 -19.31
N THR A 839 8.62 -8.45 -18.88
CA THR A 839 9.24 -8.08 -17.59
C THR A 839 8.41 -8.59 -16.42
N ILE A 840 7.08 -8.38 -16.45
CA ILE A 840 6.13 -8.86 -15.46
C ILE A 840 6.11 -10.40 -15.41
N SER A 841 6.09 -11.06 -16.57
CA SER A 841 6.12 -12.52 -16.68
C SER A 841 7.38 -13.10 -16.04
N ARG A 842 8.57 -12.58 -16.38
CA ARG A 842 9.83 -13.00 -15.75
C ARG A 842 9.82 -12.82 -14.23
N PHE A 843 9.25 -11.72 -13.74
CA PHE A 843 9.09 -11.48 -12.30
C PHE A 843 8.17 -12.52 -11.65
N ILE A 844 6.97 -12.75 -12.21
CA ILE A 844 5.98 -13.71 -11.68
C ILE A 844 6.57 -15.12 -11.59
N TRP A 845 7.32 -15.52 -12.62
CA TRP A 845 7.92 -16.86 -12.70
C TRP A 845 9.28 -16.98 -12.00
N ASP A 846 9.77 -15.92 -11.33
CA ASP A 846 11.09 -15.91 -10.66
C ASP A 846 12.24 -16.29 -11.62
N ASN A 847 12.19 -15.76 -12.84
CA ASN A 847 13.07 -16.09 -13.97
C ASN A 847 13.05 -17.56 -14.42
N LYS A 848 12.10 -18.37 -13.95
CA LYS A 848 11.87 -19.74 -14.44
C LYS A 848 11.01 -19.72 -15.69
N ARG A 849 11.04 -20.83 -16.45
CA ARG A 849 10.17 -21.02 -17.61
C ARG A 849 8.69 -21.01 -17.18
N SER A 850 7.88 -20.24 -17.88
CA SER A 850 6.43 -20.17 -17.65
C SER A 850 5.76 -21.51 -17.93
N ARG A 851 4.95 -22.00 -17.00
CA ARG A 851 4.20 -23.26 -17.16
C ARG A 851 2.80 -23.07 -17.76
N ILE A 852 2.26 -21.87 -17.61
CA ILE A 852 0.92 -21.50 -18.07
C ILE A 852 1.08 -20.32 -19.03
N LYS A 853 0.27 -20.30 -20.10
CA LYS A 853 0.25 -19.17 -21.05
C LYS A 853 -0.07 -17.87 -20.31
N TYR A 854 0.61 -16.79 -20.69
CA TYR A 854 0.45 -15.50 -20.02
C TYR A 854 -0.99 -14.98 -20.11
N GLY A 855 -1.63 -15.11 -21.28
CA GLY A 855 -3.04 -14.74 -21.48
C GLY A 855 -4.02 -15.47 -20.55
N THR A 856 -3.77 -16.75 -20.24
CA THR A 856 -4.57 -17.50 -19.26
C THR A 856 -4.50 -16.89 -17.86
N LEU A 857 -3.33 -16.35 -17.46
CA LEU A 857 -3.22 -15.67 -16.17
C LEU A 857 -4.02 -14.36 -16.12
N GLN A 858 -4.22 -13.71 -17.28
CA GLN A 858 -4.93 -12.43 -17.42
C GLN A 858 -6.46 -12.59 -17.40
N LEU A 859 -6.96 -13.81 -17.60
CA LEU A 859 -8.39 -14.07 -17.48
C LEU A 859 -8.94 -13.76 -16.08
N PRO A 860 -10.21 -13.37 -15.98
CA PRO A 860 -10.92 -13.27 -14.70
C PRO A 860 -10.86 -14.59 -13.91
N LYS A 861 -10.91 -14.50 -12.58
CA LYS A 861 -10.87 -15.67 -11.68
C LYS A 861 -12.02 -16.65 -11.94
N ASN A 862 -13.21 -16.14 -12.25
CA ASN A 862 -14.38 -16.96 -12.60
C ASN A 862 -14.25 -17.64 -13.97
N LYS A 863 -13.31 -17.25 -14.82
CA LYS A 863 -12.98 -17.94 -16.09
C LYS A 863 -11.69 -18.78 -16.00
N GLY A 864 -11.17 -18.97 -14.78
CA GLY A 864 -9.99 -19.80 -14.50
C GLY A 864 -8.64 -19.11 -14.58
N GLY A 865 -8.61 -17.79 -14.75
CA GLY A 865 -7.35 -17.04 -14.66
C GLY A 865 -7.00 -16.58 -13.25
N MET A 866 -5.97 -15.75 -13.15
CA MET A 866 -5.51 -15.15 -11.90
C MET A 866 -5.84 -13.65 -11.82
N ALA A 867 -6.62 -13.15 -12.79
CA ALA A 867 -6.92 -11.73 -13.00
C ALA A 867 -5.66 -10.87 -13.11
N LEU A 868 -4.57 -11.39 -13.69
CA LEU A 868 -3.36 -10.60 -13.94
C LEU A 868 -3.73 -9.41 -14.86
N PRO A 869 -3.32 -8.17 -14.55
CA PRO A 869 -3.71 -7.02 -15.36
C PRO A 869 -3.24 -7.13 -16.82
N LYS A 870 -4.14 -6.80 -17.75
CA LYS A 870 -3.84 -6.65 -19.17
C LYS A 870 -3.61 -5.16 -19.47
N LEU A 871 -2.34 -4.75 -19.48
CA LEU A 871 -1.98 -3.32 -19.46
C LEU A 871 -2.52 -2.54 -20.66
N LYS A 872 -2.54 -3.16 -21.85
CA LYS A 872 -3.04 -2.54 -23.08
C LYS A 872 -4.53 -2.22 -23.00
N GLU A 873 -5.34 -3.11 -22.43
CA GLU A 873 -6.77 -2.95 -22.29
C GLU A 873 -7.09 -1.92 -21.20
N TYR A 874 -6.29 -1.85 -20.13
CA TYR A 874 -6.37 -0.74 -19.16
C TYR A 874 -6.02 0.61 -19.80
N TYR A 875 -5.01 0.64 -20.67
CA TYR A 875 -4.67 1.84 -21.44
C TYR A 875 -5.84 2.26 -22.33
N ILE A 876 -6.38 1.35 -23.15
CA ILE A 876 -7.54 1.65 -24.01
C ILE A 876 -8.74 2.13 -23.17
N ALA A 877 -9.09 1.42 -22.10
CA ALA A 877 -10.18 1.83 -21.19
C ALA A 877 -9.97 3.23 -20.60
N SER A 878 -8.73 3.59 -20.28
CA SER A 878 -8.39 4.92 -19.74
C SER A 878 -8.54 6.01 -20.79
N GLN A 879 -8.20 5.74 -22.04
CA GLN A 879 -8.38 6.68 -23.16
C GLN A 879 -9.86 6.84 -23.51
N LEU A 880 -10.63 5.74 -23.55
CA LEU A 880 -12.08 5.78 -23.82
C LEU A 880 -12.89 6.45 -22.71
N ARG A 881 -12.34 6.61 -21.50
CA ARG A 881 -12.99 7.34 -20.42
C ARG A 881 -13.37 8.77 -20.83
N TYR A 882 -12.58 9.44 -21.65
CA TYR A 882 -12.86 10.80 -22.09
C TYR A 882 -14.15 10.88 -22.93
N LEU A 883 -14.48 9.83 -23.70
CA LEU A 883 -15.79 9.72 -24.37
C LEU A 883 -16.93 9.73 -23.35
N CYS A 884 -16.77 8.99 -22.25
CA CYS A 884 -17.76 8.95 -21.16
C CYS A 884 -17.92 10.33 -20.50
N CYS A 885 -16.84 11.10 -20.36
CA CYS A 885 -16.89 12.47 -19.84
C CYS A 885 -17.60 13.44 -20.82
N TRP A 886 -17.36 13.31 -22.13
CA TRP A 886 -18.09 14.09 -23.14
C TRP A 886 -19.58 13.78 -23.14
N CYS A 887 -19.94 12.50 -22.99
CA CYS A 887 -21.33 12.03 -23.00
C CYS A 887 -22.10 12.31 -21.69
N ASN A 888 -21.40 12.48 -20.57
CA ASN A 888 -22.04 12.72 -19.28
C ASN A 888 -22.34 14.22 -19.09
N PRO A 889 -23.62 14.64 -18.96
CA PRO A 889 -23.99 16.05 -18.81
C PRO A 889 -23.59 16.64 -17.45
N HIS A 890 -23.47 15.81 -16.41
CA HIS A 890 -23.12 16.23 -15.04
C HIS A 890 -21.60 16.31 -14.81
N TYR A 891 -20.78 15.83 -15.74
CA TYR A 891 -19.33 16.00 -15.66
C TYR A 891 -18.94 17.40 -16.12
N THR A 892 -18.36 18.19 -15.22
CA THR A 892 -17.87 19.53 -15.51
C THR A 892 -16.34 19.58 -15.43
N GLY A 893 -15.75 20.55 -16.12
CA GLY A 893 -14.31 20.76 -16.16
C GLY A 893 -13.91 21.56 -17.39
N LYS A 894 -13.08 22.59 -17.19
CA LYS A 894 -12.66 23.51 -18.26
C LYS A 894 -12.07 22.83 -19.51
N TRP A 895 -11.37 21.70 -19.38
CA TRP A 895 -10.87 20.95 -20.54
C TRP A 895 -11.99 20.35 -21.41
N LYS A 896 -13.13 19.99 -20.83
CA LYS A 896 -14.28 19.44 -21.57
C LYS A 896 -14.87 20.51 -22.47
N ASN A 897 -14.99 21.75 -21.97
CA ASN A 897 -15.49 22.88 -22.74
C ASN A 897 -14.56 23.17 -23.93
N ILE A 898 -13.25 23.20 -23.68
CA ILE A 898 -12.22 23.32 -24.72
C ILE A 898 -12.49 22.34 -25.87
N GLU A 899 -12.68 21.05 -25.57
CA GLU A 899 -12.86 20.02 -26.61
C GLU A 899 -14.26 20.00 -27.25
N CYS A 900 -15.30 20.35 -26.49
CA CYS A 900 -16.68 20.36 -27.01
C CYS A 900 -16.93 21.55 -27.94
N GLU A 901 -16.22 22.67 -27.75
CA GLU A 901 -16.35 23.89 -28.54
C GLU A 901 -15.31 23.99 -29.67
N THR A 902 -14.38 23.03 -29.79
CA THR A 902 -13.39 22.97 -30.88
C THR A 902 -14.05 22.95 -32.27
N LEU A 903 -15.28 22.44 -32.37
CA LEU A 903 -16.00 22.29 -33.62
C LEU A 903 -17.32 23.05 -33.61
N GLN A 904 -17.81 23.43 -34.80
CA GLN A 904 -19.13 24.04 -35.00
C GLN A 904 -20.30 23.07 -34.68
N GLU A 905 -20.00 21.81 -34.41
CA GLU A 905 -20.96 20.74 -34.13
C GLU A 905 -20.54 20.01 -32.84
N PRO A 906 -21.47 19.48 -32.03
CA PRO A 906 -21.13 18.77 -30.80
C PRO A 906 -20.19 17.58 -31.08
N ILE A 907 -19.07 17.51 -30.35
CA ILE A 907 -18.09 16.43 -30.47
C ILE A 907 -18.72 15.03 -30.22
N GLN A 908 -19.78 14.98 -29.42
CA GLN A 908 -20.56 13.78 -29.14
C GLN A 908 -21.24 13.21 -30.39
N ASN A 909 -21.50 14.03 -31.42
CA ASN A 909 -22.05 13.52 -32.68
C ASN A 909 -21.01 12.70 -33.46
N ILE A 910 -19.74 13.13 -33.40
CA ILE A 910 -18.63 12.48 -34.10
C ILE A 910 -18.44 11.05 -33.61
N ILE A 911 -18.65 10.74 -32.32
CA ILE A 911 -18.33 9.42 -31.77
C ILE A 911 -19.12 8.28 -32.44
N GLY A 912 -20.28 8.58 -33.06
CA GLY A 912 -21.09 7.60 -33.79
C GLY A 912 -21.02 7.73 -35.31
N ASP A 913 -20.23 8.66 -35.85
CA ASP A 913 -20.15 8.97 -37.29
C ASP A 913 -18.69 8.98 -37.78
N LYS A 914 -18.28 7.86 -38.41
CA LYS A 914 -16.93 7.70 -38.94
C LYS A 914 -16.65 8.63 -40.11
N GLU A 915 -17.62 8.87 -40.97
CA GLU A 915 -17.42 9.75 -42.15
C GLU A 915 -17.20 11.18 -41.68
N LEU A 916 -17.99 11.65 -40.72
CA LEU A 916 -17.80 12.95 -40.09
C LEU A 916 -16.42 13.04 -39.43
N TYR A 917 -16.00 12.01 -38.68
CA TYR A 917 -14.65 11.97 -38.11
C TYR A 917 -13.56 12.12 -39.18
N GLU A 918 -13.62 11.37 -40.28
CA GLU A 918 -12.61 11.44 -41.33
C GLU A 918 -12.53 12.83 -41.99
N THR A 919 -13.65 13.54 -42.10
CA THR A 919 -13.69 14.92 -42.62
C THR A 919 -13.13 15.94 -41.62
N LYS A 920 -13.42 15.79 -40.32
CA LYS A 920 -13.07 16.78 -39.29
C LYS A 920 -11.73 16.52 -38.59
N LYS A 921 -11.15 15.32 -38.71
CA LYS A 921 -9.92 14.92 -37.98
C LYS A 921 -8.72 15.85 -38.15
N ARG A 922 -8.65 16.60 -39.26
CA ARG A 922 -7.58 17.59 -39.53
C ARG A 922 -7.74 18.89 -38.73
N HIS A 923 -8.96 19.20 -38.28
CA HIS A 923 -9.28 20.39 -37.50
C HIS A 923 -9.27 20.12 -35.99
N LEU A 924 -9.20 18.85 -35.58
CA LEU A 924 -9.10 18.47 -34.19
C LEU A 924 -7.67 18.65 -33.68
N ASP A 925 -7.54 19.11 -32.43
CA ASP A 925 -6.25 19.13 -31.75
C ASP A 925 -5.70 17.69 -31.56
N PRO A 926 -4.38 17.52 -31.41
CA PRO A 926 -3.75 16.20 -31.27
C PRO A 926 -4.29 15.35 -30.11
N ILE A 927 -4.74 15.98 -29.01
CA ILE A 927 -5.15 15.31 -27.76
C ILE A 927 -6.54 14.69 -27.94
N THR A 928 -7.48 15.45 -28.50
CA THR A 928 -8.82 15.02 -28.85
C THR A 928 -8.79 13.97 -29.95
N ASN A 929 -8.00 14.22 -31.00
CA ASN A 929 -7.86 13.31 -32.14
C ASN A 929 -7.25 11.96 -31.73
N HIS A 930 -6.30 11.94 -30.78
CA HIS A 930 -5.73 10.70 -30.25
C HIS A 930 -6.80 9.79 -29.61
N THR A 931 -7.72 10.39 -28.84
CA THR A 931 -8.82 9.68 -28.18
C THR A 931 -9.77 9.06 -29.21
N LEU A 932 -10.20 9.86 -30.20
CA LEU A 932 -11.09 9.41 -31.27
C LEU A 932 -10.41 8.38 -32.20
N THR A 933 -9.13 8.53 -32.49
CA THR A 933 -8.35 7.56 -33.27
C THR A 933 -8.40 6.17 -32.63
N ILE A 934 -8.24 6.08 -31.30
CA ILE A 934 -8.31 4.81 -30.57
C ILE A 934 -9.73 4.24 -30.65
N TRP A 935 -10.74 5.09 -30.47
CA TRP A 935 -12.15 4.70 -30.53
C TRP A 935 -12.53 4.10 -31.89
N PHE A 936 -12.24 4.80 -32.99
CA PHE A 936 -12.60 4.32 -34.33
C PHE A 936 -11.82 3.09 -34.76
N LYS A 937 -10.54 2.96 -34.38
CA LYS A 937 -9.77 1.72 -34.56
C LYS A 937 -10.43 0.55 -33.83
N LEU A 938 -10.99 0.79 -32.65
CA LEU A 938 -11.69 -0.22 -31.87
C LEU A 938 -13.04 -0.60 -32.47
N LEU A 939 -13.83 0.38 -32.91
CA LEU A 939 -15.11 0.14 -33.60
C LEU A 939 -14.93 -0.75 -34.82
N GLN A 940 -13.90 -0.48 -35.62
CA GLN A 940 -13.55 -1.29 -36.78
C GLN A 940 -13.09 -2.70 -36.38
N LYS A 941 -12.20 -2.80 -35.38
CA LYS A 941 -11.65 -4.08 -34.91
C LYS A 941 -12.74 -5.04 -34.44
N TYR A 942 -13.71 -4.55 -33.66
CA TYR A 942 -14.76 -5.38 -33.08
C TYR A 942 -16.09 -5.36 -33.86
N LYS A 943 -16.12 -4.72 -35.04
CA LYS A 943 -17.29 -4.65 -35.92
C LYS A 943 -18.56 -4.10 -35.23
N ILE A 944 -18.40 -3.10 -34.35
CA ILE A 944 -19.48 -2.47 -33.56
C ILE A 944 -19.82 -1.05 -34.01
N LEU A 945 -19.46 -0.68 -35.25
CA LEU A 945 -19.73 0.64 -35.82
C LEU A 945 -21.24 0.95 -35.87
N ASN A 946 -22.06 -0.04 -36.20
CA ASN A 946 -23.51 0.11 -36.27
C ASN A 946 -24.13 0.41 -34.90
N SER A 947 -23.71 -0.31 -33.87
CA SER A 947 -24.17 -0.09 -32.49
C SER A 947 -23.82 1.32 -32.00
N ALA A 948 -22.66 1.86 -32.42
CA ALA A 948 -22.21 3.21 -32.07
C ALA A 948 -23.10 4.34 -32.63
N LYS A 949 -23.92 4.08 -33.66
CA LYS A 949 -24.88 5.07 -34.20
C LYS A 949 -25.84 5.61 -33.13
N LYS A 950 -26.14 4.80 -32.10
CA LYS A 950 -26.99 5.20 -30.96
C LYS A 950 -26.41 6.33 -30.12
N LEU A 951 -25.12 6.59 -30.24
CA LEU A 951 -24.43 7.65 -29.51
C LEU A 951 -24.50 9.01 -30.22
N LYS A 952 -24.93 9.04 -31.49
CA LYS A 952 -25.09 10.28 -32.28
C LYS A 952 -26.20 11.16 -31.68
N TRP A 953 -26.03 12.47 -31.84
CA TRP A 953 -27.06 13.43 -31.46
C TRP A 953 -28.11 13.56 -32.56
N VAL A 954 -29.39 13.44 -32.20
CA VAL A 954 -30.51 13.41 -33.16
C VAL A 954 -30.50 14.64 -34.07
N ALA A 955 -30.28 15.82 -33.50
CA ALA A 955 -30.30 17.09 -34.21
C ALA A 955 -29.13 17.31 -35.18
N TYR A 956 -28.05 16.52 -35.05
CA TYR A 956 -26.83 16.65 -35.84
C TYR A 956 -26.56 15.39 -36.67
N ASP A 957 -27.47 14.43 -36.66
CA ASP A 957 -27.33 13.19 -37.42
C ASP A 957 -27.54 13.47 -38.91
N ARG A 958 -26.44 13.51 -39.68
CA ARG A 958 -26.44 13.79 -41.13
C ARG A 958 -27.30 12.82 -41.94
N GLN A 959 -27.54 11.63 -41.40
CA GLN A 959 -28.39 10.62 -42.04
C GLN A 959 -29.87 10.83 -41.72
N PHE A 960 -30.20 11.61 -40.68
CA PHE A 960 -31.55 12.06 -40.34
C PHE A 960 -31.86 13.41 -40.98
N LYS A 961 -32.12 13.39 -42.30
CA LYS A 961 -32.42 14.57 -43.12
C LYS A 961 -33.43 15.57 -42.52
N PRO A 962 -34.50 15.17 -41.80
CA PRO A 962 -35.43 16.13 -41.20
C PRO A 962 -34.77 17.16 -40.27
N ALA A 963 -33.68 16.80 -39.57
CA ALA A 963 -32.96 17.73 -38.70
C ALA A 963 -32.16 18.82 -39.46
N GLU A 964 -31.91 18.63 -40.75
CA GLU A 964 -31.24 19.63 -41.60
C GLU A 964 -32.19 20.78 -41.94
N TYR A 965 -33.47 20.46 -42.18
CA TYR A 965 -34.48 21.43 -42.62
C TYR A 965 -35.23 22.09 -41.47
N ASP A 966 -35.40 21.41 -40.33
CA ASP A 966 -36.16 21.91 -39.20
C ASP A 966 -35.27 22.20 -37.99
N GLN A 967 -35.05 23.50 -37.71
CA GLN A 967 -34.23 23.96 -36.59
C GLN A 967 -34.82 23.60 -35.21
N THR A 968 -36.09 23.19 -35.14
CA THR A 968 -36.72 22.73 -33.89
C THR A 968 -36.01 21.52 -33.32
N PHE A 969 -35.41 20.65 -34.15
CA PHE A 969 -34.59 19.54 -33.65
C PHE A 969 -33.34 20.04 -32.92
N LYS A 970 -32.74 21.17 -33.34
CA LYS A 970 -31.64 21.79 -32.56
C LYS A 970 -32.17 22.39 -31.27
N TYR A 971 -33.33 23.03 -31.28
CA TYR A 971 -33.98 23.51 -30.05
C TYR A 971 -34.26 22.39 -29.04
N TRP A 972 -34.65 21.20 -29.51
CA TRP A 972 -34.83 20.02 -28.65
C TRP A 972 -33.58 19.64 -27.84
N THR A 973 -32.36 19.97 -28.32
CA THR A 973 -31.13 19.73 -27.54
C THR A 973 -31.10 20.54 -26.24
N THR A 974 -31.67 21.75 -26.24
CA THR A 974 -31.80 22.59 -25.04
C THR A 974 -32.79 22.01 -24.02
N LYS A 975 -33.76 21.22 -24.50
CA LYS A 975 -34.70 20.45 -23.66
C LYS A 975 -34.11 19.13 -23.16
N GLY A 976 -32.87 18.79 -23.53
CA GLY A 976 -32.18 17.56 -23.12
C GLY A 976 -32.29 16.39 -24.09
N ILE A 977 -32.97 16.55 -25.22
CA ILE A 977 -33.04 15.54 -26.29
C ILE A 977 -31.78 15.65 -27.14
N THR A 978 -30.76 14.88 -26.75
CA THR A 978 -29.45 14.89 -27.39
C THR A 978 -29.22 13.61 -28.18
N ALA A 979 -28.80 12.52 -27.54
CA ALA A 979 -28.43 11.28 -28.21
C ALA A 979 -29.61 10.30 -28.43
N TRP A 980 -29.57 9.51 -29.51
CA TRP A 980 -30.57 8.46 -29.80
C TRP A 980 -30.79 7.51 -28.61
N CYS A 981 -29.71 7.12 -27.93
CA CYS A 981 -29.77 6.21 -26.79
C CYS A 981 -30.48 6.76 -25.53
N LEU A 982 -30.65 8.08 -25.40
CA LEU A 982 -31.44 8.69 -24.33
C LEU A 982 -32.94 8.45 -24.52
N LEU A 983 -33.36 8.30 -25.78
CA LEU A 983 -34.76 8.15 -26.18
C LEU A 983 -35.22 6.69 -26.22
N GLU A 984 -34.31 5.75 -25.92
CA GLU A 984 -34.59 4.32 -25.89
C GLU A 984 -34.84 3.81 -24.46
N LYS A 985 -35.83 2.92 -24.33
CA LYS A 985 -36.03 2.03 -23.19
C LYS A 985 -36.13 0.59 -23.70
N ASP A 986 -35.31 -0.31 -23.15
CA ASP A 986 -35.20 -1.71 -23.58
C ASP A 986 -34.98 -1.89 -25.09
N GLY A 987 -34.20 -0.99 -25.70
CA GLY A 987 -33.86 -1.03 -27.13
C GLY A 987 -34.98 -0.55 -28.08
N GLN A 988 -36.10 -0.08 -27.54
CA GLN A 988 -37.18 0.53 -28.30
C GLN A 988 -37.29 2.03 -27.99
N LEU A 989 -37.65 2.82 -29.00
CA LEU A 989 -37.92 4.24 -28.81
C LEU A 989 -39.13 4.43 -27.88
N GLU A 990 -39.01 5.31 -26.90
CA GLU A 990 -40.09 5.61 -25.96
C GLU A 990 -41.32 6.22 -26.66
N SER A 991 -42.48 6.08 -26.02
CA SER A 991 -43.72 6.68 -26.49
C SER A 991 -43.63 8.22 -26.42
N PHE A 992 -44.37 8.90 -27.30
CA PHE A 992 -44.43 10.36 -27.28
C PHE A 992 -44.91 10.90 -25.93
N GLU A 993 -45.84 10.23 -25.27
CA GLU A 993 -46.33 10.60 -23.93
C GLU A 993 -45.22 10.59 -22.88
N ASN A 994 -44.36 9.57 -22.88
CA ASN A 994 -43.24 9.49 -21.95
C ASN A 994 -42.19 10.57 -22.23
N LEU A 995 -41.82 10.75 -23.51
CA LEU A 995 -40.88 11.80 -23.91
C LEU A 995 -41.41 13.20 -23.59
N THR A 996 -42.72 13.41 -23.71
CA THR A 996 -43.39 14.65 -23.32
C THR A 996 -43.25 14.91 -21.82
N LYS A 997 -43.46 13.88 -20.98
CA LYS A 997 -43.25 13.99 -19.52
C LYS A 997 -41.79 14.24 -19.15
N GLN A 998 -40.85 13.63 -19.85
CA GLN A 998 -39.43 13.69 -19.52
C GLN A 998 -38.73 14.96 -20.03
N PHE A 999 -39.08 15.43 -21.23
CA PHE A 999 -38.39 16.52 -21.92
C PHE A 999 -39.29 17.73 -22.20
N HIS A 1000 -40.50 17.78 -21.63
CA HIS A 1000 -41.44 18.90 -21.76
C HIS A 1000 -41.74 19.27 -23.23
N LEU A 1001 -42.08 18.26 -24.03
CA LEU A 1001 -42.50 18.44 -25.44
C LEU A 1001 -43.96 18.89 -25.54
N GLU A 1002 -44.31 19.56 -26.64
CA GLU A 1002 -45.67 20.09 -26.86
C GLU A 1002 -46.42 19.30 -27.94
N LYS A 1003 -47.75 19.46 -28.06
CA LYS A 1003 -48.56 18.71 -29.04
C LYS A 1003 -48.06 18.88 -30.49
N GLN A 1004 -47.52 20.05 -30.82
CA GLN A 1004 -46.93 20.37 -32.12
C GLN A 1004 -45.65 19.60 -32.45
N ASP A 1005 -44.99 19.00 -31.45
CA ASP A 1005 -43.80 18.15 -31.62
C ASP A 1005 -44.14 16.73 -32.08
N PHE A 1006 -45.42 16.34 -32.08
CA PHE A 1006 -45.84 14.97 -32.40
C PHE A 1006 -45.43 14.54 -33.82
N PHE A 1007 -45.57 15.42 -34.81
CA PHE A 1007 -45.16 15.11 -36.18
C PHE A 1007 -43.64 14.85 -36.29
N ARG A 1008 -42.83 15.66 -35.59
CA ARG A 1008 -41.37 15.48 -35.51
C ARG A 1008 -41.00 14.17 -34.83
N TYR A 1009 -41.73 13.80 -33.77
CA TYR A 1009 -41.59 12.49 -33.13
C TYR A 1009 -41.86 11.34 -34.11
N LEU A 1010 -42.87 11.45 -34.98
CA LEU A 1010 -43.14 10.42 -36.00
C LEU A 1010 -42.01 10.30 -37.03
N GLN A 1011 -41.42 11.42 -37.47
CA GLN A 1011 -40.25 11.44 -38.35
C GLN A 1011 -39.05 10.74 -37.69
N MET A 1012 -38.78 11.09 -36.44
CA MET A 1012 -37.73 10.49 -35.61
C MET A 1012 -37.96 8.98 -35.39
N ARG A 1013 -39.19 8.57 -35.07
CA ARG A 1013 -39.58 7.16 -34.88
C ARG A 1013 -39.40 6.32 -36.13
N ASN A 1014 -39.77 6.86 -37.29
CA ASN A 1014 -39.59 6.19 -38.58
C ASN A 1014 -38.10 5.96 -38.88
N TYR A 1015 -37.27 6.99 -38.70
CA TYR A 1015 -35.82 6.87 -38.91
C TYR A 1015 -35.18 5.90 -37.91
N HIS A 1016 -35.54 6.00 -36.62
CA HIS A 1016 -35.07 5.10 -35.57
C HIS A 1016 -35.32 3.63 -35.93
N LYS A 1017 -36.56 3.29 -36.31
CA LYS A 1017 -36.92 1.91 -36.71
C LYS A 1017 -36.13 1.42 -37.92
N LYS A 1018 -35.86 2.29 -38.90
CA LYS A 1018 -35.18 1.94 -40.15
C LYS A 1018 -33.66 1.83 -40.04
N ALA A 1019 -33.02 2.76 -39.32
CA ALA A 1019 -31.57 2.97 -39.38
C ALA A 1019 -30.85 2.81 -38.03
N ILE A 1020 -31.55 2.94 -36.90
CA ILE A 1020 -30.96 2.79 -35.57
C ILE A 1020 -31.28 1.39 -35.01
N GLN A 1021 -32.56 1.01 -34.94
CA GLN A 1021 -33.02 -0.27 -34.38
C GLN A 1021 -32.64 -1.47 -35.25
N ARG A 1022 -32.84 -1.40 -36.58
CA ARG A 1022 -32.59 -2.52 -37.51
C ARG A 1022 -31.13 -2.96 -37.56
N ASP A 1023 -30.22 -2.01 -37.32
CA ASP A 1023 -28.76 -2.21 -37.33
C ASP A 1023 -28.20 -2.61 -35.94
N SER A 1024 -29.06 -2.71 -34.91
CA SER A 1024 -28.71 -2.96 -33.51
C SER A 1024 -28.54 -4.44 -33.14
N SER A 1025 -28.58 -5.38 -34.07
CA SER A 1025 -28.50 -6.83 -33.80
C SER A 1025 -27.17 -7.31 -33.21
N GLY A 1026 -26.23 -6.39 -32.93
CA GLY A 1026 -24.96 -6.64 -32.27
C GLY A 1026 -24.74 -5.78 -31.03
N ASP A 1027 -24.40 -6.47 -29.94
CA ASP A 1027 -23.87 -6.00 -28.65
C ASP A 1027 -24.87 -5.46 -27.60
N GLU A 1028 -25.66 -6.38 -27.02
CA GLU A 1028 -26.53 -6.09 -25.86
C GLU A 1028 -25.76 -6.00 -24.51
N GLY A 1029 -24.42 -6.06 -24.49
CA GLY A 1029 -23.63 -6.11 -23.24
C GLY A 1029 -22.29 -5.36 -23.19
N GLY A 1030 -21.80 -4.77 -24.28
CA GLY A 1030 -20.39 -4.37 -24.41
C GLY A 1030 -20.09 -2.87 -24.27
N ILE A 1031 -19.12 -2.40 -25.07
CA ILE A 1031 -18.44 -1.10 -24.85
C ILE A 1031 -19.39 0.08 -25.14
N VAL A 1032 -20.18 -0.02 -26.21
CA VAL A 1032 -21.16 1.02 -26.58
C VAL A 1032 -22.23 1.14 -25.50
N HIS A 1033 -22.75 0.03 -24.99
CA HIS A 1033 -23.72 0.03 -23.89
C HIS A 1033 -23.16 0.69 -22.63
N THR A 1034 -21.89 0.49 -22.32
CA THR A 1034 -21.21 1.18 -21.21
C THR A 1034 -21.18 2.69 -21.41
N ILE A 1035 -20.93 3.18 -22.63
CA ILE A 1035 -20.94 4.62 -22.95
C ILE A 1035 -22.38 5.16 -22.91
N THR A 1036 -23.36 4.44 -23.45
CA THR A 1036 -24.78 4.82 -23.36
C THR A 1036 -25.23 5.07 -21.92
N LYS A 1037 -24.80 4.24 -20.97
CA LYS A 1037 -25.11 4.43 -19.54
C LYS A 1037 -24.62 5.77 -18.99
N THR A 1038 -23.55 6.34 -19.55
CA THR A 1038 -22.97 7.60 -19.06
C THR A 1038 -23.84 8.82 -19.33
N TYR A 1039 -24.75 8.74 -20.31
CA TYR A 1039 -25.77 9.76 -20.56
C TYR A 1039 -26.87 9.78 -19.49
N LYS A 1040 -27.09 8.66 -18.77
CA LYS A 1040 -28.19 8.50 -17.80
C LYS A 1040 -27.70 8.42 -16.34
N ASP A 1041 -26.46 7.99 -16.10
CA ASP A 1041 -25.93 7.63 -14.77
C ASP A 1041 -24.81 8.58 -14.29
N ASN A 1042 -24.86 8.93 -13.00
CA ASN A 1042 -23.85 9.70 -12.27
C ASN A 1042 -22.74 8.84 -11.65
N ASN A 1043 -22.66 7.57 -12.02
CA ASN A 1043 -21.57 6.69 -11.61
C ASN A 1043 -20.21 7.25 -12.10
N THR A 1044 -19.12 6.76 -11.54
CA THR A 1044 -17.77 7.31 -11.77
C THR A 1044 -16.75 6.21 -12.11
N LYS A 1045 -17.18 4.94 -12.14
CA LYS A 1045 -16.30 3.76 -12.31
C LYS A 1045 -16.08 3.37 -13.77
N TRP A 1046 -15.97 4.35 -14.66
CA TRP A 1046 -15.98 4.17 -16.13
C TRP A 1046 -14.87 3.26 -16.62
N ILE A 1047 -13.63 3.45 -16.18
CA ILE A 1047 -12.48 2.63 -16.59
C ILE A 1047 -12.70 1.15 -16.24
N SER A 1048 -13.27 0.87 -15.07
CA SER A 1048 -13.50 -0.51 -14.65
C SER A 1048 -14.61 -1.18 -15.46
N MET A 1049 -15.66 -0.43 -15.85
CA MET A 1049 -16.73 -0.93 -16.72
C MET A 1049 -16.20 -1.16 -18.13
N LEU A 1050 -15.54 -0.17 -18.72
CA LEU A 1050 -14.91 -0.26 -20.04
C LEU A 1050 -13.90 -1.40 -20.13
N TYR A 1051 -13.06 -1.57 -19.10
CA TYR A 1051 -12.11 -2.68 -19.04
C TYR A 1051 -12.81 -4.04 -19.03
N LYS A 1052 -13.91 -4.19 -18.27
CA LYS A 1052 -14.67 -5.46 -18.26
C LYS A 1052 -15.26 -5.76 -19.63
N SER A 1053 -15.89 -4.77 -20.29
CA SER A 1053 -16.43 -4.94 -21.65
C SER A 1053 -15.32 -5.25 -22.66
N LEU A 1054 -14.14 -4.62 -22.56
CA LEU A 1054 -12.99 -4.96 -23.40
C LEU A 1054 -12.52 -6.41 -23.23
N MET A 1055 -12.61 -6.94 -22.01
CA MET A 1055 -12.21 -8.32 -21.71
C MET A 1055 -13.24 -9.37 -22.20
N GLU A 1056 -14.44 -8.97 -22.62
CA GLU A 1056 -15.43 -9.86 -23.22
C GLU A 1056 -15.04 -10.25 -24.65
N TYR A 1057 -14.31 -9.39 -25.36
CA TYR A 1057 -13.73 -9.67 -26.68
C TYR A 1057 -12.40 -10.45 -26.63
N ASP A 1058 -11.96 -10.91 -25.45
CA ASP A 1058 -10.73 -11.68 -25.31
C ASP A 1058 -10.95 -13.15 -25.72
N GLU A 1059 -10.23 -13.61 -26.75
CA GLU A 1059 -10.30 -14.98 -27.26
C GLU A 1059 -9.65 -16.03 -26.35
N ASN A 1060 -8.91 -15.61 -25.32
CA ASN A 1060 -8.27 -16.56 -24.40
C ASN A 1060 -9.33 -17.32 -23.58
N THR A 1061 -9.26 -18.65 -23.56
CA THR A 1061 -10.16 -19.49 -22.75
C THR A 1061 -9.40 -20.56 -21.96
N THR A 1062 -10.10 -21.18 -21.00
CA THR A 1062 -9.63 -22.36 -20.26
C THR A 1062 -10.31 -23.65 -20.70
N LEU A 1063 -11.08 -23.62 -21.81
CA LEU A 1063 -11.87 -24.76 -22.29
C LEU A 1063 -11.00 -25.98 -22.63
N LYS A 1064 -9.81 -25.78 -23.20
CA LYS A 1064 -8.87 -26.90 -23.41
C LYS A 1064 -8.53 -27.67 -22.13
N VAL A 1065 -8.55 -27.01 -20.96
CA VAL A 1065 -8.33 -27.68 -19.67
C VAL A 1065 -9.56 -28.48 -19.26
N LYS A 1066 -10.76 -27.94 -19.51
CA LYS A 1066 -12.05 -28.63 -19.34
C LYS A 1066 -12.10 -29.92 -20.16
N ASP A 1067 -11.84 -29.84 -21.46
CA ASP A 1067 -11.91 -31.00 -22.37
C ASP A 1067 -10.94 -32.12 -21.96
N ASN A 1068 -9.82 -31.74 -21.35
CA ASN A 1068 -8.89 -32.74 -20.84
C ASN A 1068 -9.39 -33.41 -19.55
N TRP A 1069 -10.10 -32.70 -18.68
CA TRP A 1069 -10.73 -33.30 -17.50
C TRP A 1069 -11.87 -34.25 -17.91
N GLU A 1070 -12.70 -33.85 -18.87
CA GLU A 1070 -13.76 -34.69 -19.43
C GLU A 1070 -13.19 -36.00 -19.99
N ARG A 1071 -12.11 -35.92 -20.80
CA ARG A 1071 -11.44 -37.09 -21.37
C ARG A 1071 -10.78 -37.98 -20.32
N GLU A 1072 -10.10 -37.39 -19.34
CA GLU A 1072 -9.33 -38.18 -18.36
C GLU A 1072 -10.21 -38.83 -17.30
N LEU A 1073 -11.33 -38.21 -16.91
CA LEU A 1073 -12.24 -38.77 -15.92
C LEU A 1073 -13.44 -39.51 -16.53
N ASN A 1074 -13.69 -39.35 -17.84
CA ASN A 1074 -14.86 -39.86 -18.55
C ASN A 1074 -16.18 -39.29 -17.99
N ILE A 1075 -16.23 -37.96 -17.87
CA ILE A 1075 -17.36 -37.20 -17.29
C ILE A 1075 -17.78 -36.08 -18.24
N ARG A 1076 -19.03 -35.60 -18.11
CA ARG A 1076 -19.53 -34.43 -18.84
C ARG A 1076 -19.46 -33.19 -17.96
N ILE A 1077 -18.83 -32.12 -18.44
CA ILE A 1077 -18.74 -30.83 -17.75
C ILE A 1077 -19.37 -29.75 -18.61
N THR A 1078 -20.53 -29.24 -18.19
CA THR A 1078 -21.17 -28.10 -18.88
C THR A 1078 -20.32 -26.83 -18.73
N GLU A 1079 -20.53 -25.82 -19.59
CA GLU A 1079 -19.81 -24.55 -19.44
C GLU A 1079 -20.12 -23.87 -18.11
N GLN A 1080 -21.36 -23.97 -17.64
CA GLN A 1080 -21.77 -23.40 -16.37
C GLN A 1080 -21.09 -24.13 -15.19
N ASP A 1081 -21.04 -25.46 -15.22
CA ASP A 1081 -20.29 -26.26 -14.23
C ASP A 1081 -18.82 -25.83 -14.21
N TRP A 1082 -18.20 -25.64 -15.37
CA TRP A 1082 -16.80 -25.23 -15.48
C TRP A 1082 -16.54 -23.86 -14.82
N LEU A 1083 -17.45 -22.89 -15.02
CA LEU A 1083 -17.36 -21.58 -14.37
C LEU A 1083 -17.54 -21.68 -12.85
N ASP A 1084 -18.47 -22.52 -12.39
CA ASP A 1084 -18.72 -22.74 -10.96
C ASP A 1084 -17.56 -23.45 -10.26
N MET A 1085 -16.94 -24.43 -10.93
CA MET A 1085 -15.71 -25.07 -10.46
C MET A 1085 -14.61 -24.05 -10.17
N TRP A 1086 -14.40 -23.06 -11.04
CA TRP A 1086 -13.44 -21.97 -10.80
C TRP A 1086 -13.83 -21.10 -9.60
N ARG A 1087 -15.11 -20.73 -9.48
CA ARG A 1087 -15.63 -19.97 -8.32
C ARG A 1087 -15.37 -20.74 -7.03
N HIS A 1088 -15.64 -22.05 -7.00
CA HIS A 1088 -15.41 -22.88 -5.81
C HIS A 1088 -13.94 -22.98 -5.43
N HIS A 1089 -13.04 -23.23 -6.40
CA HIS A 1089 -11.60 -23.31 -6.14
C HIS A 1089 -11.02 -21.98 -5.61
N HIS A 1090 -11.45 -20.84 -6.17
CA HIS A 1090 -11.04 -19.50 -5.70
C HIS A 1090 -11.70 -19.05 -4.38
N THR A 1091 -12.63 -19.83 -3.84
CA THR A 1091 -13.32 -19.58 -2.56
C THR A 1091 -13.17 -20.74 -1.56
N THR A 1092 -12.20 -21.64 -1.78
CA THR A 1092 -12.00 -22.85 -0.96
C THR A 1092 -11.70 -22.52 0.50
N THR A 1093 -10.78 -21.59 0.75
CA THR A 1093 -10.35 -21.20 2.10
C THR A 1093 -10.14 -19.68 2.15
N GLY A 1094 -10.02 -19.13 3.36
CA GLY A 1094 -9.59 -17.75 3.56
C GLY A 1094 -8.18 -17.49 3.03
N SER A 1095 -7.34 -18.52 2.95
CA SER A 1095 -5.95 -18.43 2.54
C SER A 1095 -5.74 -18.43 1.02
N ARG A 1096 -5.06 -17.40 0.50
CA ARG A 1096 -4.53 -17.23 -0.85
C ARG A 1096 -3.56 -18.33 -1.22
N THR A 1097 -2.64 -18.73 -0.34
CA THR A 1097 -1.68 -19.81 -0.66
C THR A 1097 -2.42 -21.13 -0.91
N TRP A 1098 -3.45 -21.42 -0.10
CA TRP A 1098 -4.30 -22.59 -0.29
C TRP A 1098 -5.22 -22.48 -1.52
N ARG A 1099 -5.78 -21.30 -1.81
CA ARG A 1099 -6.53 -21.04 -3.04
C ARG A 1099 -5.66 -21.12 -4.31
N GLU A 1100 -4.42 -20.67 -4.26
CA GLU A 1100 -3.44 -20.84 -5.33
C GLU A 1100 -3.17 -22.33 -5.56
N PHE A 1101 -3.01 -23.10 -4.48
CA PHE A 1101 -2.86 -24.54 -4.58
C PHE A 1101 -4.10 -25.22 -5.18
N ALA A 1102 -5.31 -24.83 -4.75
CA ALA A 1102 -6.57 -25.31 -5.34
C ALA A 1102 -6.62 -25.02 -6.85
N TRP A 1103 -6.34 -23.78 -7.26
CA TRP A 1103 -6.27 -23.40 -8.66
C TRP A 1103 -5.22 -24.19 -9.45
N LYS A 1104 -4.04 -24.42 -8.87
CA LYS A 1104 -2.96 -25.22 -9.49
C LYS A 1104 -3.38 -26.65 -9.79
N ASN A 1105 -4.23 -27.24 -8.95
CA ASN A 1105 -4.77 -28.58 -9.21
C ASN A 1105 -5.70 -28.54 -10.41
N LEU A 1106 -6.68 -27.63 -10.41
CA LEU A 1106 -7.69 -27.57 -11.47
C LEU A 1106 -7.10 -27.17 -12.84
N ILE A 1107 -6.14 -26.24 -12.88
CA ILE A 1107 -5.46 -25.81 -14.11
C ILE A 1107 -4.40 -26.82 -14.60
N ARG A 1108 -4.21 -27.94 -13.89
CA ARG A 1108 -3.25 -29.00 -14.21
C ARG A 1108 -1.79 -28.52 -14.22
N PHE A 1109 -1.38 -27.80 -13.18
CA PHE A 1109 -0.05 -27.19 -13.05
C PHE A 1109 1.10 -28.18 -12.81
N PHE A 1110 0.81 -29.37 -12.27
CA PHE A 1110 1.82 -30.31 -11.80
C PHE A 1110 2.30 -31.24 -12.95
N ILE A 1111 3.60 -31.54 -12.98
CA ILE A 1111 4.25 -32.29 -14.09
C ILE A 1111 3.99 -33.78 -13.92
N THR A 1112 3.29 -34.44 -14.83
CA THR A 1112 3.02 -35.89 -14.75
C THR A 1112 4.13 -36.72 -15.42
N PRO A 1113 4.22 -38.05 -15.16
CA PRO A 1113 5.09 -38.94 -15.92
C PRO A 1113 4.88 -38.82 -17.44
N LYS A 1114 3.61 -38.75 -17.91
CA LYS A 1114 3.28 -38.51 -19.32
C LYS A 1114 3.91 -37.23 -19.90
N LEU A 1115 3.91 -36.13 -19.15
CA LEU A 1115 4.57 -34.88 -19.57
C LEU A 1115 6.10 -35.01 -19.54
N LYS A 1116 6.64 -35.71 -18.54
CA LYS A 1116 8.07 -35.98 -18.42
C LYS A 1116 8.58 -36.85 -19.57
N ASN A 1117 7.82 -37.86 -20.00
CA ASN A 1117 8.12 -38.73 -21.14
C ASN A 1117 8.24 -37.91 -22.43
N LYS A 1118 7.31 -36.97 -22.67
CA LYS A 1118 7.38 -36.05 -23.83
C LYS A 1118 8.61 -35.15 -23.81
N HIS A 1119 9.10 -34.77 -22.63
CA HIS A 1119 10.27 -33.88 -22.51
C HIS A 1119 11.61 -34.62 -22.55
N LEU A 1120 11.70 -35.80 -21.94
CA LEU A 1120 12.94 -36.57 -21.81
C LEU A 1120 13.08 -37.68 -22.86
N LYS A 1121 12.04 -37.96 -23.66
CA LYS A 1121 11.97 -39.11 -24.59
C LYS A 1121 12.24 -40.47 -23.91
N THR A 1122 11.93 -40.59 -22.61
CA THR A 1122 12.07 -41.83 -21.84
C THR A 1122 10.71 -42.31 -21.34
N ASN A 1123 10.50 -43.62 -21.25
CA ASN A 1123 9.27 -44.20 -20.72
C ASN A 1123 9.33 -44.24 -19.18
N GLN A 1124 8.74 -43.25 -18.52
CA GLN A 1124 8.52 -43.26 -17.07
C GLN A 1124 7.18 -43.92 -16.76
N SER A 1125 7.21 -44.92 -15.88
CA SER A 1125 6.03 -45.52 -15.25
C SER A 1125 5.52 -44.67 -14.09
N CYS A 1126 4.41 -45.08 -13.47
CA CYS A 1126 3.89 -44.44 -12.27
C CYS A 1126 4.94 -44.37 -11.16
N TRP A 1127 5.15 -43.18 -10.59
CA TRP A 1127 6.09 -42.98 -9.49
C TRP A 1127 5.76 -43.76 -8.22
N ARG A 1128 4.52 -44.27 -8.11
CA ARG A 1128 4.07 -45.10 -6.99
C ARG A 1128 4.21 -46.60 -7.23
N GLY A 1129 4.84 -47.01 -8.32
CA GLY A 1129 5.12 -48.42 -8.59
C GLY A 1129 3.91 -49.27 -8.95
N CYS A 1130 2.76 -48.68 -9.35
CA CYS A 1130 1.57 -49.44 -9.76
C CYS A 1130 1.65 -50.02 -11.19
N GLY A 1131 2.81 -50.00 -11.85
CA GLY A 1131 3.00 -50.58 -13.19
C GLY A 1131 2.53 -49.75 -14.39
N GLU A 1132 1.59 -48.80 -14.22
CA GLU A 1132 1.03 -48.00 -15.33
C GLU A 1132 2.10 -47.17 -16.10
N ILE A 1133 2.04 -47.20 -17.44
CA ILE A 1133 2.93 -46.49 -18.37
C ILE A 1133 2.04 -45.53 -19.20
N ASN A 1134 2.37 -44.23 -19.27
CA ASN A 1134 1.50 -43.13 -19.79
C ASN A 1134 0.56 -42.44 -18.75
N VAL A 1135 1.02 -42.38 -17.49
CA VAL A 1135 0.31 -41.79 -16.35
C VAL A 1135 -0.01 -40.29 -16.55
N ASP A 1136 -1.30 -39.99 -16.66
CA ASP A 1136 -1.86 -38.64 -16.78
C ASP A 1136 -2.16 -37.98 -15.42
N HIS A 1137 -2.85 -36.83 -15.41
CA HIS A 1137 -3.06 -36.08 -14.17
C HIS A 1137 -4.11 -36.76 -13.29
N SER A 1138 -5.19 -37.27 -13.89
CA SER A 1138 -6.22 -38.02 -13.17
C SER A 1138 -5.65 -39.26 -12.47
N HIS A 1139 -4.71 -39.98 -13.11
CA HIS A 1139 -4.07 -41.14 -12.52
C HIS A 1139 -3.21 -40.77 -11.31
N VAL A 1140 -2.36 -39.73 -11.41
CA VAL A 1140 -1.49 -39.37 -10.27
C VAL A 1140 -2.28 -38.93 -9.04
N PHE A 1141 -3.44 -38.30 -9.22
CA PHE A 1141 -4.19 -37.70 -8.10
C PHE A 1141 -5.41 -38.49 -7.65
N TRP A 1142 -5.97 -39.36 -8.49
CA TRP A 1142 -7.23 -40.06 -8.22
C TRP A 1142 -7.22 -41.54 -8.61
N LYS A 1143 -6.95 -41.88 -9.87
CA LYS A 1143 -7.16 -43.26 -10.39
C LYS A 1143 -6.10 -44.30 -10.01
N CYS A 1144 -4.95 -43.89 -9.47
CA CYS A 1144 -3.90 -44.83 -9.08
C CYS A 1144 -4.40 -45.76 -7.96
N GLN A 1145 -4.30 -47.08 -8.15
CA GLN A 1145 -4.73 -48.09 -7.17
C GLN A 1145 -4.13 -47.87 -5.77
N ASN A 1146 -2.86 -47.47 -5.72
CA ASN A 1146 -2.15 -47.18 -4.46
C ASN A 1146 -2.67 -45.90 -3.75
N VAL A 1147 -3.43 -45.04 -4.43
CA VAL A 1147 -4.02 -43.81 -3.86
C VAL A 1147 -5.50 -44.02 -3.52
N THR A 1148 -6.20 -44.96 -4.16
CA THR A 1148 -7.62 -45.24 -3.92
C THR A 1148 -7.92 -45.51 -2.44
N GLY A 1149 -7.08 -46.32 -1.76
CA GLY A 1149 -7.23 -46.58 -0.32
C GLY A 1149 -7.18 -45.33 0.55
N PHE A 1150 -6.36 -44.33 0.17
CA PHE A 1150 -6.31 -43.04 0.86
C PHE A 1150 -7.59 -42.22 0.64
N TRP A 1151 -8.14 -42.20 -0.58
CA TRP A 1151 -9.40 -41.50 -0.86
C TRP A 1151 -10.60 -42.13 -0.16
N ASN A 1152 -10.65 -43.48 -0.05
CA ASN A 1152 -11.67 -44.18 0.74
C ASN A 1152 -11.64 -43.72 2.20
N MET A 1153 -10.45 -43.73 2.81
CA MET A 1153 -10.26 -43.22 4.18
C MET A 1153 -10.69 -41.76 4.33
N VAL A 1154 -10.34 -40.88 3.37
CA VAL A 1154 -10.78 -39.48 3.38
C VAL A 1154 -12.29 -39.35 3.25
N GLY A 1155 -12.93 -40.16 2.40
CA GLY A 1155 -14.38 -40.20 2.21
C GLY A 1155 -15.11 -40.58 3.49
N ASP A 1156 -14.71 -41.68 4.12
CA ASP A 1156 -15.30 -42.17 5.37
C ASP A 1156 -15.17 -41.16 6.51
N LEU A 1157 -13.98 -40.58 6.68
CA LEU A 1157 -13.75 -39.57 7.72
C LEU A 1157 -14.50 -38.27 7.43
N THR A 1158 -14.65 -37.89 6.16
CA THR A 1158 -15.44 -36.73 5.77
C THR A 1158 -16.92 -36.94 6.11
N CYS A 1159 -17.47 -38.13 5.85
CA CYS A 1159 -18.84 -38.49 6.24
C CYS A 1159 -19.01 -38.44 7.77
N LYS A 1160 -18.05 -38.99 8.53
CA LYS A 1160 -18.06 -38.93 10.00
C LYS A 1160 -18.03 -37.50 10.54
N VAL A 1161 -17.20 -36.62 9.98
CA VAL A 1161 -17.12 -35.21 10.39
C VAL A 1161 -18.41 -34.44 10.05
N LEU A 1162 -18.99 -34.69 8.88
CA LEU A 1162 -20.16 -33.95 8.41
C LEU A 1162 -21.49 -34.50 8.96
N GLY A 1163 -21.52 -35.77 9.36
CA GLY A 1163 -22.66 -36.45 9.98
C GLY A 1163 -23.65 -37.06 9.00
N TYR A 1164 -23.27 -37.25 7.73
CA TYR A 1164 -24.13 -37.85 6.70
C TYR A 1164 -23.27 -38.49 5.58
N THR A 1165 -23.88 -39.39 4.80
CA THR A 1165 -23.21 -40.14 3.73
C THR A 1165 -23.02 -39.26 2.48
N ILE A 1166 -21.82 -39.34 1.90
CA ILE A 1166 -21.44 -38.59 0.70
C ILE A 1166 -20.76 -39.56 -0.27
N PRO A 1167 -21.19 -39.65 -1.53
CA PRO A 1167 -20.59 -40.55 -2.50
C PRO A 1167 -19.16 -40.11 -2.84
N LEU A 1168 -18.22 -41.05 -2.86
CA LEU A 1168 -16.81 -40.79 -3.17
C LEU A 1168 -16.59 -40.69 -4.68
N LEU A 1169 -16.92 -39.51 -5.22
CA LEU A 1169 -16.85 -39.22 -6.65
C LEU A 1169 -15.76 -38.18 -6.96
N PRO A 1170 -14.96 -38.34 -8.04
CA PRO A 1170 -13.93 -37.36 -8.44
C PRO A 1170 -14.52 -35.99 -8.76
N GLU A 1171 -15.71 -35.93 -9.34
CA GLU A 1171 -16.47 -34.73 -9.66
C GLU A 1171 -16.73 -33.91 -8.38
N LEU A 1172 -17.06 -34.61 -7.29
CA LEU A 1172 -17.39 -33.99 -6.01
C LEU A 1172 -16.13 -33.64 -5.19
N PHE A 1173 -15.29 -34.64 -4.88
CA PHE A 1173 -14.12 -34.47 -4.00
C PHE A 1173 -12.96 -33.74 -4.68
N TYR A 1174 -12.75 -33.97 -5.98
CA TYR A 1174 -11.64 -33.35 -6.70
C TYR A 1174 -12.05 -32.10 -7.48
N LEU A 1175 -13.17 -32.10 -8.20
CA LEU A 1175 -13.57 -30.98 -9.07
C LEU A 1175 -14.53 -29.97 -8.40
N TYR A 1176 -15.13 -30.30 -7.26
CA TYR A 1176 -16.13 -29.47 -6.57
C TYR A 1176 -17.38 -29.19 -7.41
N MET A 1177 -17.81 -30.18 -8.20
CA MET A 1177 -19.11 -30.15 -8.87
C MET A 1177 -20.18 -30.53 -7.85
N PHE A 1178 -20.92 -29.53 -7.35
CA PHE A 1178 -21.99 -29.72 -6.37
C PHE A 1178 -23.36 -29.86 -7.04
N SER A 1179 -23.44 -30.61 -8.14
CA SER A 1179 -24.70 -30.93 -8.81
C SER A 1179 -25.53 -31.87 -7.94
N GLY A 1180 -26.80 -31.52 -7.72
CA GLY A 1180 -27.66 -32.18 -6.73
C GLY A 1180 -27.34 -31.76 -5.29
N ASN A 1181 -28.33 -31.79 -4.39
CA ASN A 1181 -28.20 -31.36 -2.99
C ASN A 1181 -27.36 -32.33 -2.11
N LEU A 1182 -26.31 -32.94 -2.68
CA LEU A 1182 -25.45 -33.94 -2.04
C LEU A 1182 -24.61 -33.38 -0.87
N ILE A 1183 -24.43 -32.05 -0.81
CA ILE A 1183 -23.73 -31.38 0.29
C ILE A 1183 -24.52 -30.15 0.71
N HIS A 1184 -24.87 -30.08 2.00
CA HIS A 1184 -25.55 -28.94 2.59
C HIS A 1184 -24.75 -27.63 2.40
N GLN A 1185 -25.45 -26.54 2.10
CA GLN A 1185 -24.84 -25.24 1.81
C GLN A 1185 -23.92 -24.75 2.96
N SER A 1186 -24.28 -25.05 4.22
CA SER A 1186 -23.48 -24.72 5.41
C SER A 1186 -22.16 -25.48 5.48
N ASP A 1187 -22.08 -26.68 4.89
CA ASP A 1187 -20.95 -27.61 5.00
C ASP A 1187 -20.00 -27.55 3.80
N LYS A 1188 -20.43 -26.96 2.66
CA LYS A 1188 -19.60 -26.80 1.45
C LYS A 1188 -18.25 -26.15 1.73
N TYR A 1189 -18.16 -25.22 2.70
CA TYR A 1189 -16.88 -24.61 3.06
C TYR A 1189 -15.91 -25.65 3.63
N LEU A 1190 -16.32 -26.34 4.70
CA LEU A 1190 -15.50 -27.32 5.40
C LEU A 1190 -15.16 -28.51 4.49
N PHE A 1191 -16.12 -28.99 3.70
CA PHE A 1191 -15.89 -30.03 2.69
C PHE A 1191 -14.75 -29.65 1.73
N LYS A 1192 -14.81 -28.46 1.12
CA LYS A 1192 -13.75 -28.00 0.20
C LYS A 1192 -12.38 -27.96 0.89
N VAL A 1193 -12.31 -27.55 2.15
CA VAL A 1193 -11.07 -27.51 2.94
C VAL A 1193 -10.51 -28.93 3.15
N MET A 1194 -11.33 -29.87 3.60
CA MET A 1194 -10.92 -31.26 3.85
C MET A 1194 -10.43 -31.95 2.56
N SER A 1195 -11.17 -31.77 1.46
CA SER A 1195 -10.79 -32.28 0.16
C SER A 1195 -9.53 -31.61 -0.40
N LEU A 1196 -9.32 -30.31 -0.15
CA LEU A 1196 -8.10 -29.61 -0.53
C LEU A 1196 -6.88 -30.11 0.27
N ALA A 1197 -7.06 -30.40 1.56
CA ALA A 1197 -6.02 -30.98 2.39
C ALA A 1197 -5.60 -32.35 1.85
N ALA A 1198 -6.55 -33.20 1.42
CA ALA A 1198 -6.25 -34.49 0.80
C ALA A 1198 -5.39 -34.34 -0.48
N LYS A 1199 -5.80 -33.44 -1.40
CA LYS A 1199 -5.01 -33.09 -2.59
C LYS A 1199 -3.58 -32.66 -2.22
N LYS A 1200 -3.43 -31.91 -1.14
CA LYS A 1200 -2.11 -31.42 -0.69
C LYS A 1200 -1.24 -32.53 -0.15
N THR A 1201 -1.78 -33.46 0.63
CA THR A 1201 -1.03 -34.59 1.15
C THR A 1201 -0.50 -35.46 0.02
N ILE A 1202 -1.33 -35.75 -0.98
CA ILE A 1202 -0.92 -36.44 -2.22
C ILE A 1202 0.21 -35.69 -2.94
N THR A 1203 0.14 -34.36 -2.98
CA THR A 1203 1.18 -33.52 -3.63
C THR A 1203 2.46 -33.38 -2.79
N ARG A 1204 2.44 -33.61 -1.48
CA ARG A 1204 3.66 -33.61 -0.66
C ARG A 1204 4.56 -34.80 -1.02
N ASN A 1205 3.94 -35.93 -1.36
CA ASN A 1205 4.61 -37.14 -1.81
C ASN A 1205 4.65 -37.19 -3.37
N TRP A 1206 4.81 -36.02 -4.00
CA TRP A 1206 4.83 -35.89 -5.45
C TRP A 1206 6.17 -36.36 -6.03
N GLY A 1207 6.14 -37.35 -6.91
CA GLY A 1207 7.35 -37.93 -7.48
C GLY A 1207 8.03 -38.97 -6.59
N THR A 1208 7.36 -39.42 -5.52
CA THR A 1208 7.84 -40.47 -4.62
C THR A 1208 6.89 -41.68 -4.65
N THR A 1209 7.36 -42.81 -4.09
CA THR A 1209 6.58 -44.04 -3.94
C THR A 1209 5.66 -44.02 -2.72
N GLU A 1210 5.82 -43.04 -1.82
CA GLU A 1210 5.11 -42.98 -0.53
C GLU A 1210 3.62 -42.66 -0.66
N ILE A 1211 2.78 -43.43 0.03
CA ILE A 1211 1.34 -43.24 0.11
C ILE A 1211 1.00 -42.30 1.30
N PRO A 1212 0.12 -41.30 1.11
CA PRO A 1212 -0.33 -40.41 2.19
C PRO A 1212 -1.00 -41.12 3.37
N SER A 1213 -0.77 -40.65 4.60
CA SER A 1213 -1.41 -41.19 5.81
C SER A 1213 -2.55 -40.30 6.37
N LYS A 1214 -3.35 -40.87 7.28
CA LYS A 1214 -4.41 -40.15 8.03
C LYS A 1214 -3.84 -39.01 8.88
N GLU A 1215 -2.70 -39.22 9.53
CA GLU A 1215 -2.02 -38.25 10.39
C GLU A 1215 -1.55 -37.04 9.55
N GLN A 1216 -1.00 -37.30 8.36
CA GLN A 1216 -0.56 -36.25 7.46
C GLN A 1216 -1.74 -35.40 6.94
N TRP A 1217 -2.88 -36.02 6.64
CA TRP A 1217 -4.12 -35.32 6.24
C TRP A 1217 -4.69 -34.47 7.39
N THR A 1218 -4.84 -35.07 8.58
CA THR A 1218 -5.35 -34.40 9.79
C THR A 1218 -4.45 -33.22 10.20
N SER A 1219 -3.13 -33.42 10.21
CA SER A 1219 -2.15 -32.36 10.44
C SER A 1219 -2.30 -31.23 9.43
N THR A 1220 -2.57 -31.54 8.17
CA THR A 1220 -2.76 -30.54 7.12
C THR A 1220 -4.01 -29.69 7.36
N ILE A 1221 -5.14 -30.30 7.77
CA ILE A 1221 -6.36 -29.56 8.10
C ILE A 1221 -6.14 -28.67 9.34
N ASN A 1222 -5.50 -29.20 10.39
CA ASN A 1222 -5.20 -28.42 11.60
C ASN A 1222 -4.29 -27.22 11.31
N ASN A 1223 -3.32 -27.38 10.40
CA ASN A 1223 -2.51 -26.26 9.94
C ASN A 1223 -3.34 -25.18 9.22
N ILE A 1224 -4.39 -25.55 8.46
CA ILE A 1224 -5.30 -24.58 7.84
C ILE A 1224 -6.17 -23.89 8.89
N TYR A 1225 -6.64 -24.63 9.90
CA TYR A 1225 -7.45 -24.09 10.99
C TYR A 1225 -6.72 -23.04 11.84
N SER A 1226 -5.53 -23.36 12.39
CA SER A 1226 -4.74 -22.43 13.22
C SER A 1226 -4.43 -21.13 12.46
N MET A 1227 -4.20 -21.29 11.17
CA MET A 1227 -3.97 -20.21 10.22
C MET A 1227 -5.17 -19.27 10.05
N GLU A 1228 -6.36 -19.83 9.87
CA GLU A 1228 -7.58 -19.04 9.76
C GLU A 1228 -7.96 -18.40 11.09
N LEU A 1229 -7.77 -19.10 12.22
CA LEU A 1229 -8.04 -18.58 13.56
C LEU A 1229 -7.39 -17.22 13.78
N ILE A 1230 -6.08 -17.10 13.55
CA ILE A 1230 -5.36 -15.84 13.69
C ILE A 1230 -5.92 -14.78 12.74
N THR A 1231 -6.24 -15.15 11.49
CA THR A 1231 -6.76 -14.22 10.48
C THR A 1231 -8.14 -13.65 10.87
N TYR A 1232 -9.03 -14.46 11.45
CA TYR A 1232 -10.35 -14.01 11.89
C TYR A 1232 -10.27 -13.18 13.18
N ARG A 1233 -9.37 -13.52 14.12
CA ARG A 1233 -9.14 -12.72 15.33
C ARG A 1233 -8.60 -11.31 15.03
N LEU A 1234 -7.66 -11.20 14.09
CA LEU A 1234 -7.16 -9.90 13.61
C LEU A 1234 -8.25 -9.02 12.96
N LYS A 1235 -9.36 -9.63 12.51
CA LYS A 1235 -10.51 -8.94 11.93
C LYS A 1235 -11.66 -8.74 12.92
N LEU A 1236 -11.52 -9.18 14.17
CA LEU A 1236 -12.58 -9.20 15.17
C LEU A 1236 -13.81 -10.02 14.70
N GLN A 1237 -13.56 -11.18 14.08
CA GLN A 1237 -14.59 -12.05 13.44
C GLN A 1237 -14.53 -13.52 13.91
N GLU A 1238 -14.05 -13.77 15.12
CA GLU A 1238 -13.86 -15.14 15.65
C GLU A 1238 -15.15 -15.99 15.63
N ALA A 1239 -16.32 -15.39 15.89
CA ALA A 1239 -17.62 -16.07 15.78
C ALA A 1239 -17.88 -16.67 14.39
N GLN A 1240 -17.45 -16.02 13.31
CA GLN A 1240 -17.61 -16.54 11.95
C GLN A 1240 -16.73 -17.77 11.70
N LEU A 1241 -15.52 -17.81 12.28
CA LEU A 1241 -14.65 -18.98 12.22
C LEU A 1241 -15.31 -20.17 12.93
N HIS A 1242 -15.82 -19.97 14.15
CA HIS A 1242 -16.49 -21.02 14.91
C HIS A 1242 -17.65 -21.64 14.13
N ARG A 1243 -18.47 -20.82 13.44
CA ARG A 1243 -19.55 -21.32 12.59
C ARG A 1243 -19.03 -22.22 11.45
N LYS A 1244 -17.94 -21.82 10.78
CA LYS A 1244 -17.37 -22.56 9.63
C LYS A 1244 -16.64 -23.85 10.02
N TRP A 1245 -16.04 -23.88 11.21
CA TRP A 1245 -15.18 -24.96 11.68
C TRP A 1245 -15.82 -25.84 12.78
N LYS A 1246 -17.06 -25.54 13.20
CA LYS A 1246 -17.78 -26.22 14.30
C LYS A 1246 -17.65 -27.74 14.24
N LYS A 1247 -18.01 -28.35 13.11
CA LYS A 1247 -18.01 -29.81 12.94
C LYS A 1247 -16.60 -30.43 13.07
N TRP A 1248 -15.58 -29.79 12.50
CA TRP A 1248 -14.19 -30.22 12.65
C TRP A 1248 -13.68 -30.10 14.08
N THR A 1249 -14.03 -29.01 14.78
CA THR A 1249 -13.62 -28.82 16.18
C THR A 1249 -14.32 -29.78 17.13
N LEU A 1250 -15.57 -30.18 16.83
CA LEU A 1250 -16.30 -31.19 17.60
C LEU A 1250 -15.71 -32.58 17.40
N TYR A 1251 -15.33 -32.94 16.17
CA TYR A 1251 -14.70 -34.24 15.89
C TYR A 1251 -13.32 -34.43 16.55
N ASN A 1252 -12.58 -33.35 16.84
CA ASN A 1252 -11.26 -33.39 17.48
C ASN A 1252 -11.32 -33.22 19.01
N ARG A 1253 -12.50 -33.02 19.58
CA ARG A 1253 -12.74 -33.11 21.03
C ARG A 1253 -13.06 -34.55 21.35
#